data_AF-A0AA36F705-F1
#
_entry.id   AF-A0AA36F705-F1
#
_cell.length_a   1.000
_cell.length_b   1.000
_cell.length_c   1.000
_cell.angle_alpha   90.00
_cell.angle_beta   90.00
_cell.angle_gamma   90.00
#
_symmetry.space_group_name_H-M   'P 1'
#
loop_
_entity.id
_entity.type
_entity.pdbx_description
1 polymer ?
#
loop_
_entity_poly.entity_id
_entity_poly.type
_entity_poly.pdbx_seq_one_letter_code
_entity_poly.pdbx_strand_id
1 'polypeptide(L)'
;MLLSWRWGGGSKGGGFEVSTMGEGHCGNGGGGGGGDFIFFRALLIVVAACSPSHTQRFSIQGEPVMAHLLTGHLTFTSLKQLDTSQCTKQDIQEYFLNSYNLYESLFTSIADDSALYLYPDRLRLPLIFYYGHTSAVYVNKLMLSELLTKRINAEFETIFETGVDEMFWDDTVNQRIDGKPIVWPEVADVVAYRRQVKNAILQMINDTPLELPITMESKWWALLMGMAHERIHLETSSVLIRQLPVNVVTKPPTWVYAEMKTGTPVGPNSLVALEGREVQLGKPRNFPSYGWDNEYGESRCLVPDFEATKYLVTNEEFLKFVTDKGYERQELWSDIGWKWRCFRGAIHPTFWVCNKGCKSGCGETLSNYTHCQLSSSDDLNEPTFCYRAMFDVITLPRDWPVEVNYHEAKAYCTWMGPDYRLPTEAEAMLMKGTMPPITEGVKCDIIHSGKPDANVNFKYGSPSPVNMFPPTDAGFYDMFGNVWMWLEDHFNGFQGFHTHSYYDDFSSPCFDGFHNSIANGSWVSTGNEASRFARYAFRRHFFQHLGFRMVKSSHDIPVKLIGPTDQVTKTPELENGSPVKSYPQVNVSANSQYRYSDALVIEDVLLQEYGFKNSLDVVALQKGLSLMEVWSIPAKTALVLGSSSGRVAFDMSKTFKKVLGIDYSNRLLSVAEKIKSSNSTIIPYSLGKEVEIDPSWSRENVIFKQLTWLSMELGSHSLVLVTFLERLQNTKAWLYRLWELLKHDGLLVITSKDTTWTAAELQQYLQPSEKAVERDQEEVETGVAIEVITDGDSKSDMECARDTEDAESKKDRTKAASEGSDWFISPKRRKKAKTREDFERPATEPDSTPKEVWNHTGIGLFSNSYLALTPTFHNLSLYARICDGHNIFSFSLAAVD
;
A
#
# COMPACT_ATOMS: atom_id res chain seq x y z
N MET A 1 32.33 -36.74 34.73
CA MET A 1 33.68 -37.12 35.20
C MET A 1 34.50 -35.87 35.42
N LEU A 2 35.41 -35.86 36.40
CA LEU A 2 36.39 -34.78 36.57
C LEU A 2 37.60 -35.03 35.67
N LEU A 3 38.03 -34.02 34.92
CA LEU A 3 39.35 -33.97 34.28
C LEU A 3 39.98 -32.60 34.52
N SER A 4 41.26 -32.62 34.89
CA SER A 4 42.03 -31.43 35.28
C SER A 4 42.75 -30.83 34.08
N TRP A 5 42.81 -29.50 34.03
CA TRP A 5 43.57 -28.78 33.02
C TRP A 5 45.06 -28.76 33.40
N ARG A 6 45.92 -29.19 32.48
CA ARG A 6 47.36 -28.86 32.47
C ARG A 6 47.68 -28.10 31.19
N TRP A 7 48.36 -26.99 31.34
CA TRP A 7 48.77 -26.13 30.22
C TRP A 7 50.16 -26.53 29.75
N GLY A 8 50.33 -26.69 28.43
CA GLY A 8 51.61 -27.00 27.79
C GLY A 8 51.57 -26.55 26.34
N GLY A 9 52.43 -25.61 25.97
CA GLY A 9 52.49 -25.06 24.61
C GLY A 9 53.36 -25.92 23.67
N GLY A 10 53.01 -25.96 22.39
CA GLY A 10 53.76 -26.73 21.40
C GLY A 10 53.15 -26.65 19.99
N SER A 11 53.78 -25.86 19.14
CA SER A 11 53.45 -25.61 17.72
C SER A 11 53.20 -26.83 16.82
N LYS A 12 52.49 -26.59 15.71
CA LYS A 12 52.40 -27.35 14.43
C LYS A 12 51.45 -28.58 14.38
N GLY A 13 50.37 -28.41 13.62
CA GLY A 13 50.11 -29.16 12.38
C GLY A 13 49.66 -30.62 12.47
N GLY A 14 48.45 -30.91 11.97
CA GLY A 14 47.92 -32.25 11.74
C GLY A 14 46.40 -32.20 11.59
N GLY A 15 45.88 -32.74 10.49
CA GLY A 15 44.43 -32.90 10.29
C GLY A 15 43.91 -34.17 10.97
N PHE A 16 42.59 -34.27 11.12
CA PHE A 16 41.91 -35.48 11.63
C PHE A 16 40.72 -35.83 10.75
N GLU A 17 40.80 -36.99 10.09
CA GLU A 17 39.60 -37.75 9.72
C GLU A 17 39.05 -38.46 10.97
N VAL A 18 37.74 -38.70 11.01
CA VAL A 18 37.10 -39.55 12.03
C VAL A 18 36.20 -40.55 11.31
N SER A 19 36.66 -41.80 11.22
CA SER A 19 35.88 -42.92 10.70
C SER A 19 34.89 -43.44 11.75
N THR A 20 33.65 -43.69 11.35
CA THR A 20 32.61 -44.27 12.21
C THR A 20 32.76 -45.78 12.42
N MET A 21 32.62 -46.23 13.66
CA MET A 21 32.17 -47.58 14.02
C MET A 21 30.98 -47.47 14.97
N GLY A 22 30.09 -48.47 14.99
CA GLY A 22 28.86 -48.44 15.79
C GLY A 22 28.33 -49.82 16.20
N GLU A 23 27.11 -49.81 16.73
CA GLU A 23 26.27 -50.95 17.15
C GLU A 23 26.72 -51.77 18.40
N GLY A 24 25.74 -52.43 19.05
CA GLY A 24 25.91 -53.22 20.30
C GLY A 24 25.18 -52.62 21.52
N HIS A 25 23.86 -52.47 21.56
CA HIS A 25 22.80 -53.49 21.80
C HIS A 25 22.81 -54.17 23.19
N CYS A 26 21.63 -54.14 23.87
CA CYS A 26 21.23 -54.84 25.12
C CYS A 26 21.92 -54.44 26.45
N GLY A 27 21.25 -54.44 27.62
CA GLY A 27 19.81 -54.59 27.90
C GLY A 27 19.46 -54.93 29.37
N ASN A 28 18.20 -54.69 29.76
CA ASN A 28 17.51 -55.12 31.00
C ASN A 28 17.92 -54.58 32.39
N GLY A 29 16.88 -54.31 33.22
CA GLY A 29 16.93 -54.13 34.67
C GLY A 29 17.09 -52.67 35.16
N GLY A 30 16.34 -52.17 36.15
CA GLY A 30 15.15 -52.73 36.80
C GLY A 30 14.95 -52.25 38.24
N GLY A 31 13.82 -51.58 38.52
CA GLY A 31 13.25 -51.45 39.87
C GLY A 31 13.57 -50.18 40.68
N GLY A 32 12.53 -49.34 40.86
CA GLY A 32 12.13 -48.82 42.17
C GLY A 32 12.83 -47.59 42.76
N GLY A 33 12.07 -46.85 43.58
CA GLY A 33 12.57 -45.75 44.43
C GLY A 33 12.31 -44.36 43.86
N GLY A 34 11.37 -43.61 44.47
CA GLY A 34 11.17 -42.18 44.23
C GLY A 34 11.68 -41.33 45.40
N GLY A 35 11.61 -40.01 45.25
CA GLY A 35 11.95 -39.04 46.30
C GLY A 35 12.19 -37.65 45.72
N ASP A 36 11.44 -36.66 46.22
CA ASP A 36 11.47 -35.27 45.77
C ASP A 36 12.67 -34.45 46.35
N PHE A 37 12.55 -33.13 46.21
CA PHE A 37 13.39 -32.01 46.66
C PHE A 37 14.38 -31.45 45.61
N ILE A 38 14.23 -30.23 45.05
CA ILE A 38 13.78 -28.87 45.49
C ILE A 38 14.94 -27.96 45.93
N PHE A 39 14.87 -26.71 45.44
CA PHE A 39 15.65 -25.50 45.76
C PHE A 39 17.13 -25.40 45.35
N PHE A 40 17.41 -24.37 44.55
CA PHE A 40 18.66 -23.59 44.60
C PHE A 40 18.37 -22.11 44.29
N ARG A 41 18.80 -21.18 45.16
CA ARG A 41 18.82 -19.73 44.86
C ARG A 41 19.75 -18.94 45.81
N ALA A 42 20.93 -18.58 45.33
CA ALA A 42 21.80 -17.51 45.84
C ALA A 42 22.74 -17.11 44.68
N LEU A 43 22.57 -15.94 44.04
CA LEU A 43 22.90 -14.57 44.45
C LEU A 43 24.36 -14.20 44.08
N LEU A 44 24.52 -13.16 43.25
CA LEU A 44 25.76 -12.86 42.53
C LEU A 44 25.95 -11.34 42.35
N ILE A 45 26.94 -10.77 43.04
CA ILE A 45 27.44 -9.38 42.99
C ILE A 45 28.95 -9.52 43.37
N VAL A 46 29.97 -8.92 42.75
CA VAL A 46 30.23 -7.51 42.40
C VAL A 46 31.05 -7.34 41.10
N VAL A 47 30.77 -6.22 40.41
CA VAL A 47 31.50 -5.43 39.38
C VAL A 47 33.05 -5.37 39.59
N ALA A 48 33.95 -5.03 38.64
CA ALA A 48 33.81 -4.16 37.45
C ALA A 48 34.91 -4.24 36.36
N ALA A 49 34.55 -3.66 35.19
CA ALA A 49 35.34 -2.82 34.27
C ALA A 49 36.61 -3.34 33.54
N CYS A 50 36.49 -3.50 32.21
CA CYS A 50 37.48 -3.08 31.19
C CYS A 50 36.79 -2.82 29.83
N SER A 51 37.50 -2.16 28.90
CA SER A 51 36.96 -1.63 27.62
C SER A 51 36.63 -2.71 26.57
N PRO A 52 35.74 -2.46 25.59
CA PRO A 52 35.29 -3.46 24.63
C PRO A 52 36.21 -3.59 23.40
N SER A 53 36.62 -4.82 23.08
CA SER A 53 37.19 -5.18 21.79
C SER A 53 36.92 -6.66 21.47
N HIS A 54 36.21 -6.94 20.37
CA HIS A 54 35.96 -8.25 19.75
C HIS A 54 35.94 -9.49 20.68
N THR A 55 34.89 -9.62 21.50
CA THR A 55 34.45 -10.93 22.01
C THR A 55 33.52 -11.59 20.99
N GLN A 56 34.05 -12.48 20.15
CA GLN A 56 33.22 -13.45 19.43
C GLN A 56 32.42 -14.28 20.45
N ARG A 57 31.10 -14.06 20.50
CA ARG A 57 30.18 -14.94 21.24
C ARG A 57 30.04 -16.25 20.49
N PHE A 58 30.85 -17.24 20.86
CA PHE A 58 30.61 -18.62 20.43
C PHE A 58 29.28 -19.09 21.05
N SER A 59 28.27 -19.34 20.22
CA SER A 59 27.03 -19.97 20.67
C SER A 59 27.32 -21.36 21.23
N ILE A 60 26.63 -21.74 22.29
CA ILE A 60 26.60 -23.12 22.78
C ILE A 60 25.83 -23.93 21.74
N GLN A 61 26.41 -25.04 21.27
CA GLN A 61 25.90 -25.81 20.12
C GLN A 61 24.39 -26.14 20.24
N GLY A 62 23.58 -25.38 19.50
CA GLY A 62 22.11 -25.56 19.43
C GLY A 62 21.30 -24.27 19.58
N GLU A 63 21.78 -23.26 20.32
CA GLU A 63 21.00 -22.03 20.53
C GLU A 63 21.16 -21.01 19.37
N PRO A 64 20.06 -20.34 18.96
CA PRO A 64 20.09 -19.34 17.89
C PRO A 64 20.82 -18.07 18.36
N VAL A 65 21.54 -17.43 17.43
CA VAL A 65 22.46 -16.30 17.73
C VAL A 65 21.75 -15.14 18.42
N MET A 66 20.53 -14.84 17.97
CA MET A 66 19.71 -13.71 18.43
C MET A 66 18.48 -14.19 19.21
N ALA A 67 18.68 -15.14 20.15
CA ALA A 67 17.60 -15.74 20.95
C ALA A 67 16.73 -14.70 21.71
N HIS A 68 17.26 -13.52 22.02
CA HIS A 68 16.50 -12.43 22.67
C HIS A 68 15.41 -11.81 21.80
N LEU A 69 15.44 -12.02 20.48
CA LEU A 69 14.38 -11.60 19.54
C LEU A 69 13.12 -12.49 19.61
N LEU A 70 13.15 -13.60 20.36
CA LEU A 70 11.99 -14.46 20.56
C LEU A 70 11.10 -13.95 21.71
N THR A 71 9.82 -13.77 21.42
CA THR A 71 8.75 -13.67 22.41
C THR A 71 8.03 -15.01 22.61
N GLY A 72 8.45 -16.06 21.90
CA GLY A 72 7.92 -17.43 21.98
C GLY A 72 8.99 -18.49 21.74
N HIS A 73 8.71 -19.46 20.86
CA HIS A 73 9.60 -20.58 20.56
C HIS A 73 10.06 -20.55 19.11
N LEU A 74 11.31 -20.97 18.85
CA LEU A 74 11.88 -21.09 17.52
C LEU A 74 11.10 -22.12 16.67
N THR A 75 10.65 -21.75 15.49
CA THR A 75 9.98 -22.64 14.52
C THR A 75 10.16 -22.17 13.07
N PHE A 76 10.31 -23.12 12.16
CA PHE A 76 10.14 -22.91 10.71
C PHE A 76 9.02 -23.79 10.13
N THR A 77 8.21 -24.43 10.99
CA THR A 77 7.05 -25.24 10.58
C THR A 77 5.81 -24.36 10.52
N SER A 78 5.23 -24.17 9.32
CA SER A 78 3.95 -23.46 9.19
C SER A 78 2.75 -24.37 9.46
N LEU A 79 1.78 -23.86 10.22
CA LEU A 79 0.43 -24.42 10.26
C LEU A 79 -0.35 -24.03 8.98
N LYS A 80 -1.32 -24.87 8.63
CA LYS A 80 -2.32 -24.61 7.59
C LYS A 80 -3.23 -23.42 7.99
N GLN A 81 -3.84 -22.77 7.00
CA GLN A 81 -4.81 -21.69 7.25
C GLN A 81 -6.04 -22.22 8.00
N LEU A 82 -6.63 -21.39 8.87
CA LEU A 82 -7.86 -21.70 9.59
C LEU A 82 -9.06 -21.92 8.65
N ASP A 83 -9.90 -22.90 8.99
CA ASP A 83 -11.25 -23.04 8.45
C ASP A 83 -12.20 -22.16 9.27
N THR A 84 -12.63 -21.05 8.68
CA THR A 84 -13.41 -20.03 9.40
C THR A 84 -14.85 -20.45 9.71
N SER A 85 -15.30 -21.62 9.24
CA SER A 85 -16.63 -22.16 9.55
C SER A 85 -16.68 -23.01 10.82
N GLN A 86 -15.54 -23.54 11.27
CA GLN A 86 -15.48 -24.53 12.37
C GLN A 86 -14.27 -24.39 13.31
N CYS A 87 -13.41 -23.39 13.15
CA CYS A 87 -12.27 -23.16 14.05
C CYS A 87 -12.70 -22.83 15.48
N THR A 88 -11.98 -23.37 16.47
CA THR A 88 -12.14 -23.02 17.89
C THR A 88 -11.22 -21.85 18.27
N LYS A 89 -11.41 -21.29 19.48
CA LYS A 89 -10.44 -20.35 20.07
C LYS A 89 -9.04 -20.92 20.19
N GLN A 90 -8.91 -22.24 20.43
CA GLN A 90 -7.60 -22.89 20.50
C GLN A 90 -6.92 -22.89 19.13
N ASP A 91 -7.62 -23.25 18.06
CA ASP A 91 -7.08 -23.17 16.69
C ASP A 91 -6.62 -21.74 16.35
N ILE A 92 -7.41 -20.73 16.74
CA ILE A 92 -7.07 -19.31 16.55
C ILE A 92 -5.81 -18.92 17.32
N GLN A 93 -5.65 -19.37 18.58
CA GLN A 93 -4.44 -19.13 19.38
C GLN A 93 -3.22 -19.86 18.82
N GLU A 94 -3.35 -21.12 18.41
CA GLU A 94 -2.27 -21.89 17.81
C GLU A 94 -1.81 -21.30 16.46
N TYR A 95 -2.75 -20.86 15.60
CA TYR A 95 -2.43 -20.20 14.34
C TYR A 95 -1.83 -18.80 14.53
N PHE A 96 -2.29 -18.03 15.52
CA PHE A 96 -1.68 -16.75 15.91
C PHE A 96 -0.24 -16.97 16.39
N LEU A 97 -0.05 -17.84 17.39
CA LEU A 97 1.27 -18.15 17.95
C LEU A 97 2.22 -18.72 16.89
N ASN A 98 1.73 -19.54 15.95
CA ASN A 98 2.53 -20.00 14.83
C ASN A 98 2.99 -18.86 13.92
N SER A 99 2.08 -17.96 13.53
CA SER A 99 2.39 -16.81 12.66
C SER A 99 3.43 -15.89 13.32
N TYR A 100 3.22 -15.53 14.58
CA TYR A 100 4.12 -14.66 15.36
C TYR A 100 5.49 -15.29 15.60
N ASN A 101 5.52 -16.58 15.96
CA ASN A 101 6.76 -17.30 16.25
C ASN A 101 7.56 -17.58 14.96
N LEU A 102 6.92 -17.90 13.82
CA LEU A 102 7.59 -18.03 12.52
C LEU A 102 8.31 -16.73 12.15
N TYR A 103 7.60 -15.61 12.29
CA TYR A 103 8.12 -14.29 11.96
C TYR A 103 9.36 -13.96 12.79
N GLU A 104 9.27 -14.06 14.12
CA GLU A 104 10.42 -13.82 15.00
C GLU A 104 11.57 -14.82 14.75
N SER A 105 11.27 -16.07 14.44
CA SER A 105 12.28 -17.11 14.14
C SER A 105 13.15 -16.76 12.95
N LEU A 106 12.60 -16.11 11.92
CA LEU A 106 13.38 -15.66 10.76
C LEU A 106 14.45 -14.63 11.16
N PHE A 107 14.12 -13.66 12.04
CA PHE A 107 15.09 -12.66 12.51
C PHE A 107 16.17 -13.26 13.42
N THR A 108 15.96 -14.46 14.01
CA THR A 108 17.00 -15.13 14.81
C THR A 108 18.25 -15.55 14.02
N SER A 109 18.17 -15.50 12.68
CA SER A 109 19.28 -15.76 11.75
C SER A 109 20.21 -14.56 11.52
N ILE A 110 19.92 -13.39 12.08
CA ILE A 110 20.80 -12.22 12.01
C ILE A 110 22.00 -12.41 12.96
N ALA A 111 23.18 -11.86 12.62
CA ALA A 111 24.41 -12.10 13.40
C ALA A 111 24.51 -11.29 14.71
N ASP A 112 24.04 -10.04 14.72
CA ASP A 112 24.04 -9.14 15.88
C ASP A 112 23.04 -7.98 15.72
N ASP A 113 22.76 -7.25 16.80
CA ASP A 113 21.76 -6.17 16.83
C ASP A 113 22.06 -5.04 15.83
N SER A 114 23.32 -4.77 15.46
CA SER A 114 23.64 -3.68 14.52
C SER A 114 23.13 -3.97 13.10
N ALA A 115 23.03 -5.24 12.71
CA ALA A 115 22.52 -5.65 11.41
C ALA A 115 21.01 -5.44 11.25
N LEU A 116 20.25 -5.25 12.35
CA LEU A 116 18.84 -4.84 12.29
C LEU A 116 18.66 -3.41 11.78
N TYR A 117 19.67 -2.55 11.91
CA TYR A 117 19.63 -1.15 11.46
C TYR A 117 20.21 -0.93 10.05
N LEU A 118 20.59 -2.01 9.34
CA LEU A 118 21.03 -1.95 7.94
C LEU A 118 19.84 -1.87 6.98
N TYR A 119 20.04 -1.20 5.84
CA TYR A 119 19.05 -1.00 4.77
C TYR A 119 19.41 -1.93 3.59
N PRO A 120 18.74 -3.09 3.41
CA PRO A 120 19.21 -4.13 2.48
C PRO A 120 19.01 -3.78 1.00
N ASP A 121 17.93 -3.06 0.68
CA ASP A 121 17.79 -2.30 -0.56
C ASP A 121 17.50 -0.82 -0.22
N ARG A 122 17.82 0.10 -1.14
CA ARG A 122 17.73 1.55 -0.92
C ARG A 122 16.28 2.04 -0.86
N LEU A 123 15.36 1.26 -1.45
CA LEU A 123 13.93 1.53 -1.60
C LEU A 123 13.11 0.94 -0.42
N ARG A 124 13.81 0.53 0.64
CA ARG A 124 13.30 -0.29 1.74
C ARG A 124 13.82 0.25 3.07
N LEU A 125 13.01 0.10 4.12
CA LEU A 125 13.34 0.48 5.49
C LEU A 125 14.38 -0.49 6.10
N PRO A 126 14.96 -0.20 7.28
CA PRO A 126 15.87 -1.13 7.93
C PRO A 126 15.10 -2.28 8.60
N LEU A 127 15.76 -3.42 8.84
CA LEU A 127 15.09 -4.63 9.36
C LEU A 127 14.38 -4.43 10.71
N ILE A 128 14.84 -3.50 11.56
CA ILE A 128 14.16 -3.13 12.82
C ILE A 128 12.75 -2.58 12.60
N PHE A 129 12.50 -1.88 11.48
CA PHE A 129 11.15 -1.47 11.09
C PHE A 129 10.25 -2.69 10.89
N TYR A 130 10.68 -3.64 10.05
CA TYR A 130 9.88 -4.82 9.72
C TYR A 130 9.59 -5.63 11.00
N TYR A 131 10.58 -5.78 11.88
CA TYR A 131 10.42 -6.47 13.17
C TYR A 131 9.37 -5.80 14.09
N GLY A 132 9.25 -4.46 14.10
CA GLY A 132 8.21 -3.73 14.84
C GLY A 132 6.84 -3.66 14.11
N HIS A 133 6.85 -3.60 12.78
CA HIS A 133 5.70 -3.28 11.93
C HIS A 133 4.50 -4.22 12.10
N THR A 134 4.71 -5.55 12.10
CA THR A 134 3.57 -6.48 12.16
C THR A 134 2.76 -6.31 13.44
N SER A 135 3.42 -6.03 14.57
CA SER A 135 2.78 -5.71 15.85
C SER A 135 1.99 -4.40 15.82
N ALA A 136 2.50 -3.35 15.17
CA ALA A 136 1.75 -2.11 14.97
C ALA A 136 0.50 -2.33 14.10
N VAL A 137 0.61 -3.12 13.02
CA VAL A 137 -0.54 -3.49 12.19
C VAL A 137 -1.59 -4.27 13.00
N TYR A 138 -1.20 -5.27 13.82
CA TYR A 138 -2.17 -5.93 14.71
C TYR A 138 -2.90 -4.93 15.61
N VAL A 139 -2.20 -4.03 16.31
CA VAL A 139 -2.88 -3.06 17.20
C VAL A 139 -3.78 -2.12 16.40
N ASN A 140 -3.32 -1.59 15.28
CA ASN A 140 -4.12 -0.72 14.41
C ASN A 140 -5.41 -1.38 13.94
N LYS A 141 -5.34 -2.59 13.38
CA LYS A 141 -6.52 -3.27 12.83
C LYS A 141 -7.46 -3.76 13.94
N LEU A 142 -6.95 -4.19 15.10
CA LEU A 142 -7.77 -4.59 16.25
C LEU A 142 -8.41 -3.43 17.01
N MET A 143 -7.78 -2.24 17.02
CA MET A 143 -8.41 -1.00 17.48
C MET A 143 -9.57 -0.60 16.55
N LEU A 144 -9.39 -0.69 15.22
CA LEU A 144 -10.43 -0.39 14.23
C LEU A 144 -11.64 -1.34 14.27
N SER A 145 -11.45 -2.60 14.70
CA SER A 145 -12.57 -3.54 14.92
C SER A 145 -13.14 -3.52 16.35
N GLU A 146 -12.67 -2.60 17.21
CA GLU A 146 -12.97 -2.55 18.66
C GLU A 146 -12.65 -3.85 19.43
N LEU A 147 -11.80 -4.74 18.90
CA LEU A 147 -11.28 -5.90 19.65
C LEU A 147 -10.21 -5.50 20.67
N LEU A 148 -9.51 -4.39 20.42
CA LEU A 148 -8.77 -3.66 21.44
C LEU A 148 -9.43 -2.30 21.64
N THR A 149 -9.50 -1.86 22.90
CA THR A 149 -10.03 -0.54 23.29
C THR A 149 -8.94 0.43 23.76
N LYS A 150 -7.69 -0.04 23.85
CA LYS A 150 -6.53 0.73 24.29
C LYS A 150 -5.30 0.42 23.44
N ARG A 151 -4.63 1.50 23.05
CA ARG A 151 -3.29 1.53 22.43
C ARG A 151 -2.25 0.95 23.41
N ILE A 152 -1.20 0.31 22.90
CA ILE A 152 -0.20 -0.41 23.72
C ILE A 152 1.08 0.42 23.84
N ASN A 153 1.60 0.94 22.73
CA ASN A 153 2.62 1.98 22.68
C ASN A 153 2.35 2.87 21.46
N ALA A 154 1.66 3.98 21.65
CA ALA A 154 1.24 4.86 20.57
C ALA A 154 2.42 5.47 19.77
N GLU A 155 3.59 5.68 20.40
CA GLU A 155 4.79 6.17 19.71
C GLU A 155 5.34 5.11 18.75
N PHE A 156 5.47 3.87 19.21
CA PHE A 156 5.94 2.76 18.36
C PHE A 156 4.91 2.42 17.27
N GLU A 157 3.63 2.45 17.60
CA GLU A 157 2.55 2.27 16.63
C GLU A 157 2.63 3.34 15.53
N THR A 158 2.91 4.62 15.87
CA THR A 158 3.12 5.70 14.89
C THR A 158 4.40 5.51 14.05
N ILE A 159 5.53 5.18 14.68
CA ILE A 159 6.82 4.99 13.97
C ILE A 159 6.77 3.78 13.03
N PHE A 160 6.02 2.73 13.39
CA PHE A 160 5.94 1.50 12.63
C PHE A 160 4.69 1.38 11.73
N GLU A 161 3.69 2.27 11.75
CA GLU A 161 2.50 2.16 10.88
C GLU A 161 2.70 2.63 9.42
N THR A 162 3.86 3.19 9.09
CA THR A 162 4.16 3.71 7.74
C THR A 162 4.14 2.60 6.68
N GLY A 163 3.49 2.85 5.53
CA GLY A 163 3.45 1.93 4.39
C GLY A 163 4.80 1.74 3.69
N VAL A 164 4.99 0.62 2.99
CA VAL A 164 6.27 0.22 2.37
C VAL A 164 6.27 0.07 0.84
N ASP A 165 5.17 0.41 0.15
CA ASP A 165 5.21 0.54 -1.31
C ASP A 165 5.83 1.88 -1.73
N GLU A 166 6.51 1.88 -2.87
CA GLU A 166 7.22 3.02 -3.43
C GLU A 166 6.48 3.59 -4.63
N MET A 167 6.41 4.91 -4.79
CA MET A 167 5.73 5.52 -5.94
C MET A 167 6.56 5.58 -7.22
N PHE A 168 7.89 5.44 -7.14
CA PHE A 168 8.80 5.54 -8.29
C PHE A 168 9.80 4.37 -8.32
N TRP A 169 11.05 4.60 -8.75
CA TRP A 169 12.15 3.62 -8.65
C TRP A 169 13.41 4.22 -8.00
N ASP A 170 13.37 5.53 -7.74
CA ASP A 170 14.40 6.41 -7.19
C ASP A 170 13.92 7.16 -5.94
N ASP A 171 12.80 6.75 -5.35
CA ASP A 171 12.25 7.39 -4.16
C ASP A 171 13.10 7.08 -2.93
N THR A 172 13.71 8.12 -2.37
CA THR A 172 14.54 8.08 -1.16
C THR A 172 13.83 8.69 0.05
N VAL A 173 12.54 9.04 -0.08
CA VAL A 173 11.80 9.83 0.91
C VAL A 173 11.33 8.99 2.10
N ASN A 174 11.25 7.65 1.95
CA ASN A 174 10.78 6.69 2.97
C ASN A 174 11.48 6.74 4.35
N GLN A 175 12.57 7.50 4.53
CA GLN A 175 13.34 7.56 5.77
C GLN A 175 12.94 8.70 6.74
N ARG A 176 11.82 9.40 6.51
CA ARG A 176 11.51 10.66 7.22
C ARG A 176 10.11 10.73 7.82
N ILE A 177 10.04 11.18 9.07
CA ILE A 177 8.81 11.66 9.74
C ILE A 177 9.01 13.16 10.03
N ASP A 178 8.01 14.00 9.74
CA ASP A 178 8.10 15.47 9.82
C ASP A 178 9.37 16.06 9.15
N GLY A 179 9.79 15.46 8.03
CA GLY A 179 11.00 15.85 7.27
C GLY A 179 12.34 15.50 7.92
N LYS A 180 12.34 14.96 9.14
CA LYS A 180 13.53 14.56 9.92
C LYS A 180 13.84 13.07 9.74
N PRO A 181 15.12 12.64 9.81
CA PRO A 181 15.46 11.23 9.86
C PRO A 181 14.78 10.52 11.02
N ILE A 182 14.24 9.32 10.79
CA ILE A 182 13.65 8.49 11.84
C ILE A 182 14.77 7.98 12.77
N VAL A 183 14.60 8.20 14.09
CA VAL A 183 15.41 7.54 15.11
C VAL A 183 14.71 6.24 15.48
N TRP A 184 15.26 5.11 15.05
CA TRP A 184 14.69 3.79 15.31
C TRP A 184 14.84 3.41 16.80
N PRO A 185 13.80 2.86 17.45
CA PRO A 185 13.88 2.44 18.84
C PRO A 185 14.84 1.27 19.06
N GLU A 186 15.37 1.16 20.28
CA GLU A 186 16.31 0.09 20.64
C GLU A 186 15.68 -1.31 20.57
N VAL A 187 16.46 -2.28 20.11
CA VAL A 187 15.99 -3.67 19.87
C VAL A 187 15.29 -4.26 21.09
N ALA A 188 15.82 -4.02 22.30
CA ALA A 188 15.23 -4.51 23.55
C ALA A 188 13.83 -3.96 23.81
N ASP A 189 13.57 -2.71 23.44
CA ASP A 189 12.27 -2.06 23.62
C ASP A 189 11.28 -2.53 22.54
N VAL A 190 11.71 -2.72 21.29
CA VAL A 190 10.87 -3.30 20.23
C VAL A 190 10.49 -4.75 20.58
N VAL A 191 11.42 -5.55 21.11
CA VAL A 191 11.17 -6.88 21.67
C VAL A 191 10.16 -6.82 22.83
N ALA A 192 10.26 -5.83 23.72
CA ALA A 192 9.32 -5.64 24.82
C ALA A 192 7.91 -5.28 24.32
N TYR A 193 7.81 -4.38 23.34
CA TYR A 193 6.57 -4.01 22.66
C TYR A 193 5.93 -5.21 21.95
N ARG A 194 6.69 -5.97 21.13
CA ARG A 194 6.19 -7.22 20.51
C ARG A 194 5.60 -8.18 21.55
N ARG A 195 6.23 -8.31 22.72
CA ARG A 195 5.76 -9.17 23.80
C ARG A 195 4.48 -8.65 24.47
N GLN A 196 4.35 -7.34 24.64
CA GLN A 196 3.12 -6.72 25.15
C GLN A 196 1.95 -6.90 24.17
N VAL A 197 2.16 -6.64 22.88
CA VAL A 197 1.15 -6.84 21.82
C VAL A 197 0.69 -8.29 21.77
N LYS A 198 1.63 -9.25 21.77
CA LYS A 198 1.32 -10.69 21.83
C LYS A 198 0.45 -11.06 23.02
N ASN A 199 0.79 -10.59 24.21
CA ASN A 199 0.04 -10.88 25.43
C ASN A 199 -1.36 -10.27 25.39
N ALA A 200 -1.51 -9.03 24.89
CA ALA A 200 -2.81 -8.39 24.73
C ALA A 200 -3.71 -9.13 23.72
N ILE A 201 -3.15 -9.63 22.61
CA ILE A 201 -3.87 -10.43 21.62
C ILE A 201 -4.32 -11.77 22.22
N LEU A 202 -3.46 -12.47 22.95
CA LEU A 202 -3.83 -13.72 23.63
C LEU A 202 -4.97 -13.51 24.64
N GLN A 203 -4.91 -12.42 25.41
CA GLN A 203 -5.97 -12.04 26.34
C GLN A 203 -7.28 -11.72 25.61
N MET A 204 -7.22 -10.93 24.53
CA MET A 204 -8.38 -10.62 23.69
C MET A 204 -9.03 -11.88 23.10
N ILE A 205 -8.25 -12.88 22.65
CA ILE A 205 -8.80 -14.15 22.14
C ILE A 205 -9.48 -14.95 23.28
N ASN A 206 -8.92 -14.92 24.50
CA ASN A 206 -9.54 -15.55 25.67
C ASN A 206 -10.88 -14.89 26.05
N ASP A 207 -10.94 -13.56 26.07
CA ASP A 207 -12.08 -12.82 26.61
C ASP A 207 -13.23 -12.62 25.60
N THR A 208 -12.91 -12.37 24.33
CA THR A 208 -13.92 -12.06 23.28
C THR A 208 -14.77 -13.28 22.94
N PRO A 209 -16.13 -13.21 22.89
CA PRO A 209 -16.95 -14.30 22.39
C PRO A 209 -16.62 -14.66 20.93
N LEU A 210 -16.53 -15.97 20.62
CA LEU A 210 -16.30 -16.46 19.27
C LEU A 210 -17.64 -16.81 18.61
N GLU A 211 -17.96 -16.13 17.52
CA GLU A 211 -19.12 -16.38 16.68
C GLU A 211 -18.65 -16.96 15.34
N LEU A 212 -19.38 -17.96 14.82
CA LEU A 212 -19.04 -18.68 13.60
C LEU A 212 -20.20 -18.62 12.59
N PRO A 213 -19.93 -18.56 11.26
CA PRO A 213 -18.60 -18.49 10.65
C PRO A 213 -17.94 -17.10 10.82
N ILE A 214 -16.60 -17.06 10.85
CA ILE A 214 -15.87 -15.77 10.77
C ILE A 214 -15.90 -15.30 9.31
N THR A 215 -16.75 -14.32 9.02
CA THR A 215 -16.85 -13.63 7.72
C THR A 215 -16.11 -12.28 7.75
N MET A 216 -16.05 -11.59 6.60
CA MET A 216 -15.43 -10.25 6.48
C MET A 216 -16.05 -9.21 7.42
N GLU A 217 -17.36 -9.32 7.64
CA GLU A 217 -18.15 -8.46 8.52
C GLU A 217 -17.88 -8.72 10.01
N SER A 218 -17.21 -9.83 10.36
CA SER A 218 -16.87 -10.16 11.74
C SER A 218 -15.68 -9.35 12.24
N LYS A 219 -15.75 -8.90 13.50
CA LYS A 219 -14.64 -8.23 14.19
C LYS A 219 -13.37 -9.10 14.22
N TRP A 220 -13.54 -10.43 14.31
CA TRP A 220 -12.46 -11.42 14.26
C TRP A 220 -11.68 -11.42 12.94
N TRP A 221 -12.23 -10.91 11.83
CA TRP A 221 -11.54 -10.80 10.55
C TRP A 221 -10.30 -9.90 10.64
N ALA A 222 -10.30 -8.89 11.53
CA ALA A 222 -9.14 -8.03 11.77
C ALA A 222 -7.96 -8.78 12.42
N LEU A 223 -8.23 -9.80 13.24
CA LEU A 223 -7.19 -10.66 13.79
C LEU A 223 -6.60 -11.58 12.70
N LEU A 224 -7.46 -12.19 11.87
CA LEU A 224 -7.04 -13.02 10.74
C LEU A 224 -6.22 -12.22 9.71
N MET A 225 -6.63 -10.97 9.46
CA MET A 225 -5.89 -9.99 8.64
C MET A 225 -4.49 -9.73 9.19
N GLY A 226 -4.35 -9.52 10.50
CA GLY A 226 -3.02 -9.37 11.12
C GLY A 226 -2.13 -10.60 10.93
N MET A 227 -2.68 -11.82 11.07
CA MET A 227 -1.92 -13.06 10.85
C MET A 227 -1.53 -13.26 9.39
N ALA A 228 -2.38 -12.89 8.43
CA ALA A 228 -2.06 -12.92 7.01
C ALA A 228 -0.99 -11.87 6.66
N HIS A 229 -1.10 -10.67 7.24
CA HIS A 229 -0.14 -9.58 7.04
C HIS A 229 1.26 -9.91 7.58
N GLU A 230 1.34 -10.56 8.74
CA GLU A 230 2.61 -11.01 9.30
C GLU A 230 3.30 -12.09 8.43
N ARG A 231 2.54 -12.82 7.62
CA ARG A 231 3.07 -13.81 6.66
C ARG A 231 3.59 -13.14 5.37
N ILE A 232 2.90 -12.11 4.86
CA ILE A 232 3.44 -11.22 3.81
C ILE A 232 4.78 -10.61 4.24
N HIS A 233 4.88 -10.22 5.51
CA HIS A 233 6.11 -9.69 6.06
C HIS A 233 7.18 -10.75 6.31
N LEU A 234 6.82 -12.02 6.55
CA LEU A 234 7.75 -13.15 6.63
C LEU A 234 8.46 -13.37 5.28
N GLU A 235 7.72 -13.42 4.17
CA GLU A 235 8.31 -13.52 2.81
C GLU A 235 9.11 -12.25 2.45
N THR A 236 8.55 -11.06 2.70
CA THR A 236 9.26 -9.79 2.44
C THR A 236 10.58 -9.72 3.23
N SER A 237 10.59 -10.18 4.49
CA SER A 237 11.77 -10.15 5.34
C SER A 237 12.82 -11.19 4.93
N SER A 238 12.45 -12.35 4.39
CA SER A 238 13.45 -13.32 3.91
C SER A 238 14.21 -12.76 2.72
N VAL A 239 13.52 -12.09 1.80
CA VAL A 239 14.13 -11.41 0.64
C VAL A 239 15.07 -10.26 1.07
N LEU A 240 14.72 -9.53 2.13
CA LEU A 240 15.57 -8.46 2.68
C LEU A 240 16.79 -9.02 3.44
N ILE A 241 16.62 -10.04 4.28
CA ILE A 241 17.71 -10.72 5.00
C ILE A 241 18.68 -11.40 4.01
N ARG A 242 18.19 -11.92 2.88
CA ARG A 242 19.03 -12.48 1.81
C ARG A 242 19.89 -11.44 1.08
N GLN A 243 19.42 -10.20 1.00
CA GLN A 243 20.18 -9.08 0.39
C GLN A 243 21.27 -8.53 1.32
N LEU A 244 21.23 -8.82 2.63
CA LEU A 244 22.33 -8.53 3.52
C LEU A 244 23.61 -9.30 3.13
N PRO A 245 24.81 -8.78 3.49
CA PRO A 245 26.06 -9.50 3.38
C PRO A 245 26.00 -10.89 4.04
N VAL A 246 26.56 -11.91 3.38
CA VAL A 246 26.52 -13.29 3.89
C VAL A 246 27.18 -13.45 5.27
N ASN A 247 28.09 -12.55 5.63
CA ASN A 247 28.79 -12.55 6.92
C ASN A 247 28.04 -11.83 8.07
N VAL A 248 26.84 -11.28 7.84
CA VAL A 248 25.97 -10.73 8.91
C VAL A 248 24.70 -11.56 9.12
N VAL A 249 24.65 -12.76 8.52
CA VAL A 249 23.59 -13.75 8.72
C VAL A 249 24.18 -15.10 9.11
N THR A 250 23.42 -15.95 9.78
CA THR A 250 23.81 -17.28 10.26
C THR A 250 22.67 -18.26 9.99
N LYS A 251 22.99 -19.38 9.32
CA LYS A 251 22.02 -20.44 9.03
C LYS A 251 21.51 -21.10 10.33
N PRO A 252 20.20 -21.11 10.61
CA PRO A 252 19.65 -21.86 11.74
C PRO A 252 19.94 -23.37 11.60
N PRO A 253 20.24 -24.11 12.69
CA PRO A 253 20.58 -25.54 12.61
C PRO A 253 19.50 -26.44 11.99
N THR A 254 18.23 -26.01 12.03
CA THR A 254 17.06 -26.69 11.47
C THR A 254 16.74 -26.28 10.03
N TRP A 255 17.50 -25.37 9.43
CA TRP A 255 17.23 -24.83 8.10
C TRP A 255 17.81 -25.72 6.99
N VAL A 256 16.93 -26.36 6.21
CA VAL A 256 17.28 -27.32 5.16
C VAL A 256 16.99 -26.73 3.79
N TYR A 257 18.02 -26.57 2.96
CA TYR A 257 17.84 -26.27 1.52
C TYR A 257 17.37 -27.52 0.76
N ALA A 258 16.73 -27.32 -0.39
CA ALA A 258 16.45 -28.39 -1.32
C ALA A 258 17.74 -28.99 -1.90
N GLU A 259 17.65 -30.19 -2.48
CA GLU A 259 18.76 -30.77 -3.24
C GLU A 259 19.07 -29.92 -4.48
N MET A 260 20.35 -29.72 -4.81
CA MET A 260 20.73 -28.95 -6.01
C MET A 260 20.30 -29.63 -7.32
N LYS A 261 20.04 -30.95 -7.27
CA LYS A 261 19.60 -31.81 -8.38
C LYS A 261 18.76 -32.95 -7.85
N THR A 262 17.79 -33.41 -8.64
CA THR A 262 17.08 -34.67 -8.44
C THR A 262 17.84 -35.86 -9.03
N GLY A 263 17.53 -37.09 -8.59
CA GLY A 263 18.06 -38.33 -9.17
C GLY A 263 17.66 -38.61 -10.63
N THR A 264 16.66 -37.89 -11.15
CA THR A 264 16.30 -37.85 -12.59
C THR A 264 16.73 -36.50 -13.16
N PRO A 265 17.38 -36.42 -14.34
CA PRO A 265 17.70 -35.14 -14.97
C PRO A 265 16.47 -34.28 -15.32
N VAL A 266 16.63 -32.96 -15.35
CA VAL A 266 15.63 -32.06 -15.96
C VAL A 266 15.63 -32.31 -17.48
N GLY A 267 14.46 -32.56 -18.05
CA GLY A 267 14.29 -32.72 -19.50
C GLY A 267 14.25 -31.37 -20.23
N PRO A 268 14.24 -31.37 -21.58
CA PRO A 268 14.03 -30.13 -22.34
C PRO A 268 12.77 -29.40 -21.89
N ASN A 269 12.85 -28.07 -21.77
CA ASN A 269 11.74 -27.22 -21.37
C ASN A 269 10.78 -26.96 -22.55
N SER A 270 10.21 -28.03 -23.08
CA SER A 270 9.32 -27.98 -24.24
C SER A 270 8.09 -27.13 -23.97
N LEU A 271 7.61 -26.47 -25.00
CA LEU A 271 6.25 -25.93 -25.02
C LEU A 271 5.24 -27.10 -24.93
N VAL A 272 4.20 -26.89 -24.14
CA VAL A 272 3.05 -27.78 -23.95
C VAL A 272 1.81 -26.99 -24.37
N ALA A 273 1.10 -27.50 -25.37
CA ALA A 273 -0.11 -26.86 -25.90
C ALA A 273 -1.31 -27.07 -24.96
N LEU A 274 -2.15 -26.05 -24.83
CA LEU A 274 -3.43 -26.07 -24.13
C LEU A 274 -4.54 -25.53 -25.03
N GLU A 275 -5.66 -26.26 -25.09
CA GLU A 275 -6.88 -25.83 -25.75
C GLU A 275 -7.53 -24.67 -24.96
N GLY A 276 -7.93 -23.63 -25.69
CA GLY A 276 -8.59 -22.45 -25.15
C GLY A 276 -9.98 -22.74 -24.59
N ARG A 277 -10.32 -22.14 -23.44
CA ARG A 277 -11.63 -22.26 -22.80
C ARG A 277 -11.96 -21.05 -21.91
N GLU A 278 -13.22 -20.92 -21.51
CA GLU A 278 -13.60 -19.91 -20.51
C GLU A 278 -12.95 -20.24 -19.16
N VAL A 279 -12.38 -19.21 -18.53
CA VAL A 279 -11.86 -19.23 -17.16
C VAL A 279 -12.68 -18.29 -16.30
N GLN A 280 -13.12 -18.78 -15.15
CA GLN A 280 -13.68 -17.97 -14.07
C GLN A 280 -12.61 -17.79 -12.97
N LEU A 281 -12.38 -16.55 -12.58
CA LEU A 281 -11.56 -16.15 -11.44
C LEU A 281 -12.44 -15.43 -10.41
N GLY A 282 -12.02 -15.48 -9.15
CA GLY A 282 -12.78 -14.93 -8.01
C GLY A 282 -12.95 -15.96 -6.89
N LYS A 283 -12.74 -15.52 -5.65
CA LYS A 283 -13.01 -16.29 -4.45
C LYS A 283 -14.47 -16.10 -4.01
N PRO A 284 -15.21 -17.17 -3.70
CA PRO A 284 -16.56 -17.05 -3.16
C PRO A 284 -16.55 -16.31 -1.82
N ARG A 285 -17.45 -15.34 -1.63
CA ARG A 285 -17.62 -14.61 -0.35
C ARG A 285 -17.89 -15.51 0.86
N ASN A 286 -18.49 -16.69 0.63
CA ASN A 286 -18.78 -17.69 1.65
C ASN A 286 -17.74 -18.82 1.72
N PHE A 287 -16.58 -18.71 1.05
CA PHE A 287 -15.53 -19.71 1.17
C PHE A 287 -14.89 -19.63 2.56
N PRO A 288 -14.78 -20.75 3.32
CA PRO A 288 -14.47 -20.72 4.74
C PRO A 288 -12.96 -20.58 5.03
N SER A 289 -12.30 -19.58 4.45
CA SER A 289 -10.92 -19.21 4.77
C SER A 289 -10.68 -17.71 4.58
N TYR A 290 -9.71 -17.15 5.31
CA TYR A 290 -9.32 -15.74 5.16
C TYR A 290 -8.81 -15.45 3.74
N GLY A 291 -9.16 -14.28 3.20
CA GLY A 291 -8.63 -13.75 1.95
C GLY A 291 -8.63 -12.23 1.92
N TRP A 292 -7.80 -11.66 1.06
CA TRP A 292 -7.73 -10.23 0.80
C TRP A 292 -8.87 -9.77 -0.10
N ASP A 293 -9.23 -8.48 0.00
CA ASP A 293 -10.28 -7.83 -0.78
C ASP A 293 -10.15 -8.06 -2.30
N ASN A 294 -8.92 -8.06 -2.84
CA ASN A 294 -8.62 -8.31 -4.25
C ASN A 294 -8.98 -9.72 -4.75
N GLU A 295 -9.19 -10.70 -3.86
CA GLU A 295 -9.55 -12.08 -4.22
C GLU A 295 -11.04 -12.16 -4.62
N TYR A 296 -11.86 -11.22 -4.14
CA TYR A 296 -13.33 -11.29 -4.22
C TYR A 296 -13.90 -10.45 -5.38
N GLY A 297 -15.12 -10.80 -5.77
CA GLY A 297 -15.72 -10.41 -7.05
C GLY A 297 -15.63 -11.57 -8.05
N GLU A 298 -16.03 -11.32 -9.29
CA GLU A 298 -15.88 -12.28 -10.39
C GLU A 298 -15.12 -11.66 -11.56
N SER A 299 -14.35 -12.49 -12.26
CA SER A 299 -13.83 -12.20 -13.60
C SER A 299 -14.02 -13.42 -14.47
N ARG A 300 -14.51 -13.21 -15.69
CA ARG A 300 -14.64 -14.27 -16.70
C ARG A 300 -13.98 -13.82 -17.99
N CYS A 301 -13.26 -14.72 -18.63
CA CYS A 301 -12.65 -14.48 -19.93
C CYS A 301 -12.49 -15.78 -20.71
N LEU A 302 -12.66 -15.71 -22.03
CA LEU A 302 -12.21 -16.74 -22.94
C LEU A 302 -10.69 -16.63 -23.08
N VAL A 303 -9.97 -17.70 -22.76
CA VAL A 303 -8.56 -17.85 -23.11
C VAL A 303 -8.50 -18.55 -24.48
N PRO A 304 -7.75 -18.03 -25.47
CA PRO A 304 -7.54 -18.73 -26.74
C PRO A 304 -6.53 -19.89 -26.59
N ASP A 305 -6.32 -20.66 -27.65
CA ASP A 305 -5.25 -21.66 -27.68
C ASP A 305 -3.87 -21.01 -27.45
N PHE A 306 -3.05 -21.66 -26.62
CA PHE A 306 -1.69 -21.22 -26.30
C PHE A 306 -0.78 -22.41 -26.04
N GLU A 307 0.53 -22.18 -26.11
CA GLU A 307 1.55 -23.12 -25.64
C GLU A 307 2.34 -22.47 -24.50
N ALA A 308 2.75 -23.24 -23.49
CA ALA A 308 3.55 -22.73 -22.38
C ALA A 308 4.70 -23.67 -22.02
N THR A 309 5.79 -23.13 -21.47
CA THR A 309 6.95 -23.96 -21.10
C THR A 309 6.59 -24.91 -19.96
N LYS A 310 6.95 -26.18 -20.12
CA LYS A 310 6.68 -27.28 -19.17
C LYS A 310 7.14 -26.97 -17.73
N TYR A 311 8.30 -26.32 -17.62
CA TYR A 311 8.95 -25.88 -16.39
C TYR A 311 8.97 -24.34 -16.30
N LEU A 312 9.17 -23.83 -15.08
CA LEU A 312 9.70 -22.48 -14.87
C LEU A 312 11.09 -22.37 -15.52
N VAL A 313 11.48 -21.17 -15.94
CA VAL A 313 12.80 -20.96 -16.58
C VAL A 313 13.91 -21.18 -15.56
N THR A 314 14.83 -22.09 -15.88
CA THR A 314 15.92 -22.53 -15.00
C THR A 314 17.13 -21.58 -15.01
N ASN A 315 17.98 -21.69 -13.98
CA ASN A 315 19.27 -20.98 -13.95
C ASN A 315 20.19 -21.38 -15.14
N GLU A 316 20.10 -22.61 -15.63
CA GLU A 316 20.80 -23.07 -16.84
C GLU A 316 20.29 -22.37 -18.11
N GLU A 317 18.97 -22.22 -18.25
CA GLU A 317 18.36 -21.52 -19.38
C GLU A 317 18.63 -20.01 -19.34
N PHE A 318 18.62 -19.41 -18.15
CA PHE A 318 18.90 -17.99 -17.99
C PHE A 318 20.39 -17.64 -18.17
N LEU A 319 21.33 -18.57 -17.86
CA LEU A 319 22.75 -18.33 -18.14
C LEU A 319 23.01 -18.15 -19.63
N LYS A 320 22.23 -18.79 -20.52
CA LYS A 320 22.38 -18.66 -21.97
C LYS A 320 22.06 -17.23 -22.43
N PHE A 321 21.03 -16.59 -21.88
CA PHE A 321 20.71 -15.18 -22.07
C PHE A 321 21.82 -14.25 -21.52
N VAL A 322 22.35 -14.53 -20.33
CA VAL A 322 23.48 -13.77 -19.75
C VAL A 322 24.74 -13.89 -20.65
N THR A 323 25.02 -15.09 -21.17
CA THR A 323 26.20 -15.40 -21.99
C THR A 323 26.07 -14.80 -23.40
N ASP A 324 24.87 -14.81 -23.99
CA ASP A 324 24.54 -14.10 -25.24
C ASP A 324 24.31 -12.58 -25.02
N LYS A 325 24.91 -12.03 -23.95
CA LYS A 325 24.96 -10.59 -23.64
C LYS A 325 23.58 -9.94 -23.51
N GLY A 326 22.55 -10.67 -23.07
CA GLY A 326 21.18 -10.18 -22.96
C GLY A 326 21.03 -8.88 -22.14
N TYR A 327 21.89 -8.67 -21.14
CA TYR A 327 21.94 -7.42 -20.37
C TYR A 327 22.64 -6.25 -21.11
N GLU A 328 23.48 -6.49 -22.12
CA GLU A 328 24.13 -5.43 -22.92
C GLU A 328 23.27 -4.96 -24.10
N ARG A 329 22.23 -5.72 -24.45
CA ARG A 329 21.46 -5.62 -25.70
C ARG A 329 20.15 -4.86 -25.50
N GLN A 330 20.17 -3.54 -25.71
CA GLN A 330 19.03 -2.65 -25.47
C GLN A 330 17.74 -3.09 -26.19
N GLU A 331 17.83 -3.68 -27.38
CA GLU A 331 16.68 -4.08 -28.19
C GLU A 331 15.82 -5.19 -27.58
N LEU A 332 16.31 -5.85 -26.52
CA LEU A 332 15.58 -6.86 -25.76
C LEU A 332 14.72 -6.27 -24.63
N TRP A 333 14.90 -4.98 -24.29
CA TRP A 333 14.31 -4.37 -23.09
C TRP A 333 13.28 -3.31 -23.44
N SER A 334 12.18 -3.26 -22.67
CA SER A 334 11.31 -2.08 -22.63
C SER A 334 12.08 -0.83 -22.17
N ASP A 335 11.69 0.37 -22.60
CA ASP A 335 12.35 1.63 -22.22
C ASP A 335 12.55 1.79 -20.69
N ILE A 336 11.54 1.38 -19.91
CA ILE A 336 11.59 1.42 -18.44
C ILE A 336 12.58 0.37 -17.90
N GLY A 337 12.54 -0.85 -18.45
CA GLY A 337 13.48 -1.91 -18.09
C GLY A 337 14.93 -1.58 -18.44
N TRP A 338 15.18 -0.94 -19.58
CA TRP A 338 16.52 -0.50 -19.96
C TRP A 338 17.04 0.63 -19.07
N LYS A 339 16.18 1.62 -18.74
CA LYS A 339 16.50 2.68 -17.76
C LYS A 339 16.83 2.08 -16.40
N TRP A 340 16.00 1.15 -15.92
CA TRP A 340 16.25 0.40 -14.67
C TRP A 340 17.59 -0.34 -14.70
N ARG A 341 17.86 -1.13 -15.76
CA ARG A 341 19.09 -1.91 -15.92
C ARG A 341 20.33 -1.01 -15.94
N CYS A 342 20.27 0.09 -16.68
CA CYS A 342 21.36 1.06 -16.78
C CYS A 342 21.57 1.81 -15.47
N PHE A 343 20.51 2.10 -14.72
CA PHE A 343 20.62 2.72 -13.40
C PHE A 343 21.23 1.77 -12.35
N ARG A 344 20.72 0.52 -12.22
CA ARG A 344 21.25 -0.46 -11.25
C ARG A 344 22.63 -1.01 -11.65
N GLY A 345 23.08 -0.80 -12.88
CA GLY A 345 24.31 -1.40 -13.41
C GLY A 345 24.19 -2.91 -13.63
N ALA A 346 22.97 -3.43 -13.81
CA ALA A 346 22.71 -4.86 -13.81
C ALA A 346 23.31 -5.59 -15.02
N ILE A 347 23.95 -6.73 -14.74
CA ILE A 347 24.61 -7.62 -15.72
C ILE A 347 24.27 -9.11 -15.54
N HIS A 348 23.61 -9.46 -14.43
CA HIS A 348 23.11 -10.80 -14.08
C HIS A 348 22.05 -10.65 -12.97
N PRO A 349 21.26 -11.70 -12.66
CA PRO A 349 20.25 -11.64 -11.59
C PRO A 349 20.85 -11.29 -10.22
N THR A 350 20.09 -10.57 -9.39
CA THR A 350 20.55 -10.05 -8.07
C THR A 350 20.98 -11.12 -7.07
N PHE A 351 20.47 -12.35 -7.17
CA PHE A 351 20.87 -13.45 -6.30
C PHE A 351 21.95 -14.37 -6.91
N TRP A 352 22.54 -13.98 -8.05
CA TRP A 352 23.77 -14.58 -8.55
C TRP A 352 24.99 -13.81 -8.03
N VAL A 353 26.09 -14.53 -7.83
CA VAL A 353 27.33 -14.01 -7.25
C VAL A 353 28.45 -14.30 -8.24
N CYS A 354 29.02 -13.26 -8.87
CA CYS A 354 30.09 -13.41 -9.86
C CYS A 354 31.49 -13.18 -9.30
N ASN A 355 32.51 -13.71 -9.99
CA ASN A 355 33.92 -13.47 -9.70
C ASN A 355 34.44 -12.08 -10.14
N LYS A 356 33.70 -11.32 -10.95
CA LYS A 356 34.17 -10.06 -11.56
C LYS A 356 33.95 -8.79 -10.74
N GLY A 357 33.58 -8.89 -9.46
CA GLY A 357 33.54 -7.73 -8.55
C GLY A 357 32.48 -6.66 -8.88
N CYS A 358 31.41 -7.02 -9.60
CA CYS A 358 30.46 -6.04 -10.12
C CYS A 358 29.68 -5.30 -9.00
N LYS A 359 29.21 -4.08 -9.28
CA LYS A 359 28.41 -3.29 -8.33
C LYS A 359 26.92 -3.39 -8.66
N SER A 360 26.19 -4.23 -7.93
CA SER A 360 24.75 -4.50 -8.15
C SER A 360 23.80 -3.43 -7.56
N GLY A 361 24.34 -2.36 -6.97
CA GLY A 361 23.58 -1.19 -6.51
C GLY A 361 22.55 -1.45 -5.38
N CYS A 362 22.82 -2.41 -4.49
CA CYS A 362 21.93 -2.76 -3.37
C CYS A 362 22.11 -1.79 -2.19
N GLY A 363 21.01 -1.29 -1.63
CA GLY A 363 21.00 -0.53 -0.36
C GLY A 363 21.52 0.91 -0.45
N GLU A 364 21.22 1.71 0.58
CA GLU A 364 21.87 3.01 0.79
C GLU A 364 23.13 2.83 1.63
N THR A 365 23.00 2.29 2.85
CA THR A 365 24.16 1.90 3.69
C THR A 365 25.00 0.80 3.05
N LEU A 366 24.41 -0.01 2.17
CA LEU A 366 25.09 -1.02 1.36
C LEU A 366 25.45 -0.55 -0.07
N SER A 367 25.25 0.73 -0.42
CA SER A 367 25.49 1.26 -1.80
C SER A 367 26.91 1.03 -2.35
N ASN A 368 27.90 0.85 -1.47
CA ASN A 368 29.28 0.51 -1.81
C ASN A 368 29.64 -0.97 -1.54
N TYR A 369 28.76 -1.74 -0.92
CA TYR A 369 28.88 -3.19 -0.78
C TYR A 369 28.58 -3.86 -2.13
N THR A 370 29.18 -5.04 -2.32
CA THR A 370 28.80 -5.95 -3.41
C THR A 370 28.81 -7.38 -2.89
N HIS A 371 27.76 -8.12 -3.23
CA HIS A 371 27.69 -9.56 -2.98
C HIS A 371 28.64 -10.36 -3.91
N CYS A 372 29.16 -9.74 -4.97
CA CYS A 372 30.09 -10.35 -5.92
C CYS A 372 31.55 -10.27 -5.43
N GLN A 373 31.86 -10.96 -4.33
CA GLN A 373 33.22 -11.07 -3.78
C GLN A 373 33.64 -12.54 -3.58
N LEU A 374 33.70 -13.31 -4.67
CA LEU A 374 34.30 -14.64 -4.65
C LEU A 374 35.82 -14.52 -4.49
N SER A 375 36.36 -15.02 -3.38
CA SER A 375 37.80 -15.02 -3.13
C SER A 375 38.50 -16.16 -3.88
N SER A 376 38.99 -15.90 -5.08
CA SER A 376 39.89 -16.80 -5.82
C SER A 376 40.96 -16.03 -6.59
N SER A 377 42.17 -16.58 -6.63
CA SER A 377 43.42 -15.97 -7.12
C SER A 377 43.57 -15.87 -8.64
N ASP A 378 42.53 -16.23 -9.40
CA ASP A 378 42.70 -16.76 -10.75
C ASP A 378 42.05 -15.83 -11.80
N ASP A 379 42.87 -15.31 -12.73
CA ASP A 379 42.44 -14.56 -13.91
C ASP A 379 41.67 -15.46 -14.89
N LEU A 380 40.41 -15.73 -14.56
CA LEU A 380 39.46 -16.40 -15.45
C LEU A 380 38.81 -15.35 -16.37
N ASN A 381 39.17 -15.41 -17.66
CA ASN A 381 38.60 -14.53 -18.69
C ASN A 381 37.07 -14.56 -18.72
N GLU A 382 36.46 -15.72 -18.47
CA GLU A 382 35.02 -15.92 -18.41
C GLU A 382 34.44 -15.72 -17.00
N PRO A 383 33.22 -15.15 -16.88
CA PRO A 383 32.58 -14.98 -15.59
C PRO A 383 32.11 -16.33 -15.02
N THR A 384 32.49 -16.63 -13.78
CA THR A 384 31.92 -17.75 -13.02
C THR A 384 30.82 -17.24 -12.11
N PHE A 385 29.76 -18.02 -11.97
CA PHE A 385 28.57 -17.67 -11.19
C PHE A 385 28.30 -18.70 -10.08
N CYS A 386 28.17 -18.18 -8.87
CA CYS A 386 27.58 -18.83 -7.70
C CYS A 386 26.16 -18.27 -7.46
N TYR A 387 25.45 -18.84 -6.49
CA TYR A 387 24.10 -18.46 -6.11
C TYR A 387 24.04 -18.10 -4.62
N ARG A 388 23.48 -16.94 -4.30
CA ARG A 388 23.18 -16.47 -2.95
C ARG A 388 21.90 -17.17 -2.47
N ALA A 389 22.04 -18.24 -1.71
CA ALA A 389 20.95 -18.79 -0.91
C ALA A 389 20.65 -17.86 0.29
N MET A 390 19.68 -18.19 1.15
CA MET A 390 19.33 -17.38 2.33
C MET A 390 20.53 -17.06 3.23
N PHE A 391 21.38 -18.05 3.50
CA PHE A 391 22.48 -17.95 4.48
C PHE A 391 23.86 -18.34 3.95
N ASP A 392 23.95 -18.80 2.71
CA ASP A 392 25.18 -19.30 2.10
C ASP A 392 25.34 -18.77 0.67
N VAL A 393 26.57 -18.82 0.17
CA VAL A 393 26.86 -18.75 -1.27
C VAL A 393 27.23 -20.16 -1.73
N ILE A 394 26.49 -20.69 -2.70
CA ILE A 394 26.63 -22.07 -3.20
C ILE A 394 26.95 -22.08 -4.71
N THR A 395 27.38 -23.22 -5.23
CA THR A 395 27.46 -23.45 -6.69
C THR A 395 26.10 -23.18 -7.33
N LEU A 396 26.06 -22.46 -8.46
CA LEU A 396 24.81 -22.11 -9.15
C LEU A 396 23.96 -23.38 -9.45
N PRO A 397 22.78 -23.55 -8.82
CA PRO A 397 21.97 -24.75 -8.96
C PRO A 397 21.23 -24.69 -10.30
N ARG A 398 21.84 -25.31 -11.32
CA ARG A 398 21.42 -25.25 -12.73
C ARG A 398 19.97 -25.62 -12.97
N ASP A 399 19.48 -26.61 -12.21
CA ASP A 399 18.17 -27.23 -12.37
C ASP A 399 17.05 -26.52 -11.56
N TRP A 400 17.40 -25.54 -10.71
CA TRP A 400 16.45 -24.68 -9.98
C TRP A 400 15.91 -23.56 -10.89
N PRO A 401 14.72 -22.99 -10.62
CA PRO A 401 14.23 -21.80 -11.31
C PRO A 401 15.18 -20.61 -11.09
N VAL A 402 15.24 -19.71 -12.07
CA VAL A 402 15.93 -18.42 -11.91
C VAL A 402 15.03 -17.43 -11.15
N GLU A 403 15.62 -16.67 -10.22
CA GLU A 403 14.94 -15.58 -9.52
C GLU A 403 15.33 -14.22 -10.13
N VAL A 404 14.35 -13.49 -10.65
CA VAL A 404 14.51 -12.25 -11.45
C VAL A 404 13.32 -11.31 -11.27
N ASN A 405 13.50 -10.02 -11.56
CA ASN A 405 12.39 -9.07 -11.64
C ASN A 405 11.66 -9.15 -13.00
N TYR A 406 10.54 -8.43 -13.12
CA TYR A 406 9.69 -8.46 -14.32
C TYR A 406 10.41 -7.92 -15.57
N HIS A 407 11.28 -6.91 -15.42
CA HIS A 407 12.03 -6.36 -16.55
C HIS A 407 13.02 -7.38 -17.14
N GLU A 408 13.74 -8.10 -16.27
CA GLU A 408 14.65 -9.19 -16.64
C GLU A 408 13.88 -10.36 -17.28
N ALA A 409 12.73 -10.75 -16.72
CA ALA A 409 11.88 -11.82 -17.26
C ALA A 409 11.32 -11.47 -18.67
N LYS A 410 10.84 -10.22 -18.87
CA LYS A 410 10.39 -9.74 -20.18
C LYS A 410 11.52 -9.64 -21.20
N ALA A 411 12.73 -9.28 -20.77
CA ALA A 411 13.90 -9.24 -21.65
C ALA A 411 14.30 -10.65 -22.12
N TYR A 412 14.21 -11.65 -21.23
CA TYR A 412 14.40 -13.06 -21.61
C TYR A 412 13.34 -13.56 -22.60
N CYS A 413 12.07 -13.23 -22.39
CA CYS A 413 11.00 -13.56 -23.35
C CYS A 413 11.30 -12.97 -24.74
N THR A 414 11.65 -11.68 -24.79
CA THR A 414 12.00 -10.96 -26.03
C THR A 414 13.21 -11.57 -26.73
N TRP A 415 14.19 -12.10 -25.98
CA TRP A 415 15.36 -12.81 -26.50
C TRP A 415 15.02 -14.16 -27.13
N MET A 416 14.04 -14.89 -26.57
CA MET A 416 13.55 -16.16 -27.14
C MET A 416 12.75 -15.94 -28.43
N GLY A 417 12.13 -14.78 -28.61
CA GLY A 417 11.52 -14.35 -29.86
C GLY A 417 10.24 -13.52 -29.66
N PRO A 418 9.71 -12.88 -30.73
CA PRO A 418 8.56 -11.97 -30.63
C PRO A 418 7.27 -12.63 -30.16
N ASP A 419 7.12 -13.94 -30.37
CA ASP A 419 5.93 -14.71 -29.96
C ASP A 419 5.96 -15.10 -28.47
N TYR A 420 7.09 -14.93 -27.78
CA TYR A 420 7.29 -15.35 -26.40
C TYR A 420 7.01 -14.21 -25.42
N ARG A 421 6.25 -14.53 -24.37
CA ARG A 421 5.82 -13.60 -23.32
C ARG A 421 5.63 -14.31 -21.99
N LEU A 422 5.22 -13.57 -20.96
CA LEU A 422 4.77 -14.15 -19.70
C LEU A 422 3.32 -14.68 -19.83
N PRO A 423 2.87 -15.58 -18.94
CA PRO A 423 1.46 -15.96 -18.84
C PRO A 423 0.58 -14.81 -18.35
N THR A 424 -0.71 -14.87 -18.67
CA THR A 424 -1.76 -14.14 -17.98
C THR A 424 -2.27 -14.92 -16.75
N GLU A 425 -2.99 -14.25 -15.86
CA GLU A 425 -3.65 -14.85 -14.68
C GLU A 425 -4.61 -15.99 -15.09
N ALA A 426 -5.31 -15.81 -16.20
CA ALA A 426 -6.23 -16.81 -16.74
C ALA A 426 -5.50 -18.04 -17.32
N GLU A 427 -4.38 -17.84 -18.03
CA GLU A 427 -3.54 -18.95 -18.52
C GLU A 427 -2.86 -19.70 -17.36
N ALA A 428 -2.43 -18.98 -16.33
CA ALA A 428 -1.91 -19.57 -15.09
C ALA A 428 -2.96 -20.46 -14.39
N MET A 429 -4.24 -20.09 -14.46
CA MET A 429 -5.34 -20.92 -13.98
C MET A 429 -5.61 -22.15 -14.85
N LEU A 430 -5.33 -22.09 -16.17
CA LEU A 430 -5.43 -23.27 -17.05
C LEU A 430 -4.30 -24.26 -16.87
N MET A 431 -3.05 -23.79 -16.71
CA MET A 431 -1.88 -24.65 -16.46
C MET A 431 -1.96 -25.42 -15.13
N LYS A 432 -2.75 -24.95 -14.16
CA LYS A 432 -3.08 -25.69 -12.92
C LYS A 432 -3.82 -27.00 -13.17
N GLY A 433 -4.45 -27.19 -14.34
CA GLY A 433 -5.12 -28.44 -14.71
C GLY A 433 -6.41 -28.70 -13.92
N THR A 434 -6.70 -29.96 -13.62
CA THR A 434 -7.89 -30.36 -12.85
C THR A 434 -7.71 -30.08 -11.36
N MET A 435 -8.11 -28.87 -10.93
CA MET A 435 -8.21 -28.51 -9.52
C MET A 435 -9.47 -29.12 -8.87
N PRO A 436 -9.43 -29.52 -7.58
CA PRO A 436 -10.63 -29.99 -6.89
C PRO A 436 -11.75 -28.92 -6.85
N PRO A 437 -13.04 -29.32 -6.84
CA PRO A 437 -14.14 -28.37 -6.86
C PRO A 437 -14.27 -27.60 -5.54
N ILE A 438 -14.60 -26.32 -5.65
CA ILE A 438 -14.73 -25.37 -4.53
C ILE A 438 -15.77 -25.84 -3.48
N THR A 439 -16.72 -26.68 -3.88
CA THR A 439 -17.72 -27.30 -3.01
C THR A 439 -17.15 -28.26 -1.95
N GLU A 440 -15.87 -28.64 -2.03
CA GLU A 440 -15.19 -29.40 -0.96
C GLU A 440 -14.71 -28.51 0.20
N GLY A 441 -14.98 -27.20 0.15
CA GLY A 441 -14.55 -26.23 1.15
C GLY A 441 -13.02 -26.10 1.18
N VAL A 442 -12.44 -25.91 2.37
CA VAL A 442 -10.99 -25.75 2.54
C VAL A 442 -10.15 -26.87 1.90
N LYS A 443 -10.69 -28.09 1.79
CA LYS A 443 -9.99 -29.24 1.19
C LYS A 443 -9.66 -29.07 -0.29
N CYS A 444 -10.34 -28.16 -1.00
CA CYS A 444 -10.04 -27.87 -2.39
C CYS A 444 -8.77 -27.02 -2.58
N ASP A 445 -8.19 -26.50 -1.50
CA ASP A 445 -6.98 -25.67 -1.52
C ASP A 445 -5.73 -26.48 -1.12
N ILE A 446 -4.63 -26.24 -1.83
CA ILE A 446 -3.38 -27.02 -1.69
C ILE A 446 -2.77 -26.87 -0.29
N ILE A 447 -2.99 -25.73 0.37
CA ILE A 447 -2.53 -25.42 1.73
C ILE A 447 -3.19 -26.28 2.82
N HIS A 448 -4.29 -26.96 2.49
CA HIS A 448 -4.96 -27.92 3.38
C HIS A 448 -4.59 -29.38 3.08
N SER A 449 -3.77 -29.65 2.06
CA SER A 449 -3.10 -30.94 1.91
C SER A 449 -2.08 -31.15 3.03
N GLY A 450 -2.17 -32.28 3.73
CA GLY A 450 -1.21 -32.63 4.78
C GLY A 450 0.22 -32.88 4.27
N LYS A 451 0.39 -33.07 2.95
CA LYS A 451 1.67 -33.10 2.22
C LYS A 451 1.43 -32.56 0.81
N PRO A 452 1.60 -31.25 0.56
CA PRO A 452 1.44 -30.73 -0.79
C PRO A 452 2.58 -31.20 -1.69
N ASP A 453 2.27 -31.62 -2.92
CA ASP A 453 3.24 -31.96 -3.98
C ASP A 453 3.75 -30.68 -4.67
N ALA A 454 4.25 -29.77 -3.84
CA ALA A 454 4.80 -28.46 -4.18
C ALA A 454 5.90 -28.09 -3.17
N ASN A 455 6.70 -27.07 -3.47
CA ASN A 455 7.62 -26.45 -2.50
C ASN A 455 6.98 -25.17 -1.94
N VAL A 456 6.28 -25.28 -0.81
CA VAL A 456 5.57 -24.18 -0.11
C VAL A 456 5.72 -24.37 1.40
N ASN A 457 5.30 -23.39 2.22
CA ASN A 457 5.22 -23.53 3.68
C ASN A 457 6.54 -23.97 4.35
N PHE A 458 7.70 -23.47 3.86
CA PHE A 458 9.04 -23.81 4.35
C PHE A 458 9.42 -25.31 4.22
N LYS A 459 8.80 -26.05 3.29
CA LYS A 459 9.17 -27.45 2.97
C LYS A 459 10.66 -27.59 2.66
N TYR A 460 11.23 -26.60 1.98
CA TYR A 460 12.66 -26.30 1.95
C TYR A 460 12.86 -24.80 2.19
N GLY A 461 14.00 -24.44 2.77
CA GLY A 461 14.43 -23.05 2.96
C GLY A 461 15.11 -22.43 1.74
N SER A 462 14.67 -22.83 0.54
CA SER A 462 15.16 -22.41 -0.77
C SER A 462 14.20 -22.85 -1.88
N PRO A 463 14.37 -22.34 -3.12
CA PRO A 463 13.87 -23.01 -4.32
C PRO A 463 14.40 -24.45 -4.43
N SER A 464 13.80 -25.21 -5.34
CA SER A 464 14.05 -26.63 -5.63
C SER A 464 14.22 -26.88 -7.13
N PRO A 465 14.77 -28.03 -7.56
CA PRO A 465 14.84 -28.38 -8.98
C PRO A 465 13.43 -28.43 -9.59
N VAL A 466 13.26 -27.89 -10.81
CA VAL A 466 11.95 -27.71 -11.45
C VAL A 466 11.20 -29.02 -11.78
N ASN A 467 11.85 -30.17 -11.57
CA ASN A 467 11.30 -31.52 -11.74
C ASN A 467 11.19 -32.32 -10.42
N MET A 468 11.37 -31.67 -9.27
CA MET A 468 11.30 -32.32 -7.95
C MET A 468 9.89 -32.78 -7.56
N PHE A 469 8.86 -32.10 -8.06
CA PHE A 469 7.45 -32.44 -7.84
C PHE A 469 6.80 -32.96 -9.13
N PRO A 470 5.72 -33.77 -9.03
CA PRO A 470 4.98 -34.20 -10.21
C PRO A 470 4.33 -33.01 -10.94
N PRO A 471 4.07 -33.13 -12.26
CA PRO A 471 3.29 -32.14 -12.98
C PRO A 471 1.80 -32.19 -12.61
N THR A 472 1.08 -31.14 -12.97
CA THR A 472 -0.38 -31.18 -13.14
C THR A 472 -0.77 -32.21 -14.22
N ASP A 473 -2.04 -32.60 -14.28
CA ASP A 473 -2.58 -33.43 -15.37
C ASP A 473 -2.51 -32.71 -16.73
N ALA A 474 -2.49 -31.37 -16.72
CA ALA A 474 -2.16 -30.52 -17.86
C ALA A 474 -0.66 -30.55 -18.27
N GLY A 475 0.22 -31.22 -17.51
CA GLY A 475 1.63 -31.43 -17.84
C GLY A 475 2.63 -30.43 -17.27
N PHE A 476 2.17 -29.46 -16.46
CA PHE A 476 2.99 -28.35 -15.97
C PHE A 476 3.54 -28.61 -14.55
N TYR A 477 4.85 -28.42 -14.39
CA TYR A 477 5.54 -28.52 -13.11
C TYR A 477 5.53 -27.17 -12.38
N ASP A 478 5.64 -27.17 -11.05
CA ASP A 478 5.69 -25.95 -10.22
C ASP A 478 4.57 -24.93 -10.54
N MET A 479 3.33 -25.42 -10.56
CA MET A 479 2.13 -24.57 -10.63
C MET A 479 1.66 -24.08 -9.25
N PHE A 480 2.39 -24.46 -8.20
CA PHE A 480 2.29 -23.96 -6.82
C PHE A 480 3.69 -23.96 -6.20
N GLY A 481 4.07 -22.86 -5.57
CA GLY A 481 5.35 -22.74 -4.87
C GLY A 481 6.58 -22.79 -5.76
N ASN A 482 7.68 -23.21 -5.16
CA ASN A 482 9.06 -23.07 -5.63
C ASN A 482 9.47 -21.60 -5.72
N VAL A 483 8.94 -20.84 -6.70
CA VAL A 483 9.00 -19.37 -6.76
C VAL A 483 7.69 -18.82 -7.32
N TRP A 484 7.30 -17.63 -6.86
CA TRP A 484 6.19 -16.89 -7.46
C TRP A 484 6.40 -16.74 -8.97
N MET A 485 5.33 -16.75 -9.75
CA MET A 485 5.39 -16.60 -11.21
C MET A 485 4.91 -15.21 -11.62
N TRP A 486 5.76 -14.43 -12.30
CA TRP A 486 5.36 -13.15 -12.93
C TRP A 486 4.28 -13.36 -14.01
N LEU A 487 3.29 -12.45 -14.05
CA LEU A 487 2.22 -12.41 -15.06
C LEU A 487 2.27 -11.12 -15.90
N GLU A 488 1.71 -11.15 -17.10
CA GLU A 488 1.53 -9.95 -17.94
C GLU A 488 0.50 -8.96 -17.38
N ASP A 489 -0.49 -9.45 -16.62
CA ASP A 489 -1.56 -8.62 -16.06
C ASP A 489 -1.02 -7.56 -15.11
N HIS A 490 -1.57 -6.34 -15.21
CA HIS A 490 -1.43 -5.34 -14.17
C HIS A 490 -2.34 -5.72 -13.01
N PHE A 491 -1.91 -5.44 -11.78
CA PHE A 491 -2.72 -5.77 -10.61
C PHE A 491 -4.04 -5.01 -10.61
N ASN A 492 -5.16 -5.73 -10.45
CA ASN A 492 -6.50 -5.19 -10.70
C ASN A 492 -7.56 -5.87 -9.82
N GLY A 493 -8.62 -5.14 -9.46
CA GLY A 493 -9.80 -5.67 -8.79
C GLY A 493 -10.77 -6.33 -9.79
N PHE A 494 -11.40 -7.43 -9.38
CA PHE A 494 -12.45 -8.10 -10.17
C PHE A 494 -13.78 -7.31 -10.21
N GLN A 495 -14.73 -7.74 -11.03
CA GLN A 495 -16.06 -7.15 -11.06
C GLN A 495 -16.76 -7.41 -9.71
N GLY A 496 -17.16 -6.35 -9.01
CA GLY A 496 -17.67 -6.45 -7.63
C GLY A 496 -16.58 -6.50 -6.54
N PHE A 497 -15.34 -6.14 -6.89
CA PHE A 497 -14.32 -5.76 -5.91
C PHE A 497 -14.81 -4.58 -5.05
N HIS A 498 -14.59 -4.68 -3.74
CA HIS A 498 -14.74 -3.59 -2.78
C HIS A 498 -13.61 -3.70 -1.76
N THR A 499 -13.03 -2.58 -1.39
CA THR A 499 -11.99 -2.48 -0.35
C THR A 499 -12.50 -2.94 1.02
N HIS A 500 -11.62 -3.50 1.85
CA HIS A 500 -12.01 -3.95 3.19
C HIS A 500 -12.05 -2.77 4.18
N SER A 501 -13.10 -2.64 4.99
CA SER A 501 -13.30 -1.50 5.90
C SER A 501 -12.17 -1.25 6.90
N TYR A 502 -11.51 -2.32 7.38
CA TYR A 502 -10.33 -2.21 8.26
C TYR A 502 -9.01 -1.89 7.51
N TYR A 503 -8.94 -2.06 6.19
CA TYR A 503 -7.70 -1.92 5.40
C TYR A 503 -8.02 -1.61 3.93
N ASP A 504 -8.45 -0.38 3.67
CA ASP A 504 -8.91 0.08 2.36
C ASP A 504 -7.77 0.45 1.39
N ASP A 505 -6.59 0.73 1.93
CA ASP A 505 -5.36 0.99 1.20
C ASP A 505 -4.45 -0.26 1.00
N PHE A 506 -4.93 -1.48 1.29
CA PHE A 506 -4.13 -2.70 1.04
C PHE A 506 -3.96 -3.00 -0.46
N SER A 507 -5.06 -3.21 -1.18
CA SER A 507 -5.02 -3.56 -2.61
C SER A 507 -5.19 -2.36 -3.53
N SER A 508 -6.04 -1.40 -3.14
CA SER A 508 -6.50 -0.36 -4.06
C SER A 508 -5.38 0.57 -4.56
N PRO A 509 -4.35 0.99 -3.79
CA PRO A 509 -3.28 1.82 -4.32
C PRO A 509 -2.43 1.10 -5.37
N CYS A 510 -2.33 -0.23 -5.32
CA CYS A 510 -1.55 -1.01 -6.27
C CYS A 510 -2.27 -1.21 -7.63
N PHE A 511 -3.51 -0.77 -7.78
CA PHE A 511 -4.23 -0.76 -9.05
C PHE A 511 -3.87 0.48 -9.90
N ASP A 512 -2.59 0.56 -10.31
CA ASP A 512 -1.97 1.77 -10.86
C ASP A 512 -1.33 1.61 -12.25
N GLY A 513 -1.26 0.38 -12.79
CA GLY A 513 -0.61 0.09 -14.07
C GLY A 513 0.93 0.05 -14.02
N PHE A 514 1.52 0.13 -12.83
CA PHE A 514 2.96 -0.05 -12.58
C PHE A 514 3.28 -1.32 -11.81
N HIS A 515 2.30 -1.85 -11.06
CA HIS A 515 2.30 -3.19 -10.49
C HIS A 515 1.92 -4.25 -11.52
N ASN A 516 2.70 -5.33 -11.57
CA ASN A 516 2.34 -6.56 -12.29
C ASN A 516 1.92 -7.64 -11.30
N SER A 517 0.86 -8.37 -11.64
CA SER A 517 0.35 -9.50 -10.87
C SER A 517 1.38 -10.64 -10.81
N ILE A 518 1.39 -11.35 -9.70
CA ILE A 518 2.20 -12.55 -9.45
C ILE A 518 1.32 -13.66 -8.90
N ALA A 519 1.64 -14.91 -9.24
CA ALA A 519 0.80 -16.06 -8.92
C ALA A 519 1.53 -17.21 -8.23
N ASN A 520 0.76 -17.99 -7.47
CA ASN A 520 1.02 -19.36 -7.02
C ASN A 520 1.97 -19.58 -5.83
N GLY A 521 2.51 -18.52 -5.21
CA GLY A 521 3.40 -18.64 -4.06
C GLY A 521 4.82 -19.09 -4.40
N SER A 522 5.72 -18.99 -3.42
CA SER A 522 7.11 -19.47 -3.45
C SER A 522 7.35 -20.57 -2.40
N TRP A 523 8.60 -21.00 -2.26
CA TRP A 523 9.06 -21.89 -1.17
C TRP A 523 8.76 -21.34 0.24
N VAL A 524 8.77 -20.01 0.41
CA VAL A 524 8.60 -19.36 1.72
C VAL A 524 7.14 -18.97 2.00
N SER A 525 6.31 -18.77 0.97
CA SER A 525 4.91 -18.36 1.11
C SER A 525 4.11 -19.28 2.05
N THR A 526 3.26 -18.69 2.90
CA THR A 526 2.48 -19.44 3.89
C THR A 526 1.03 -18.98 4.02
N GLY A 527 0.16 -19.86 4.52
CA GLY A 527 -1.24 -19.51 4.77
C GLY A 527 -1.94 -19.05 3.49
N ASN A 528 -2.42 -17.80 3.47
CA ASN A 528 -3.09 -17.22 2.30
C ASN A 528 -2.17 -17.12 1.07
N GLU A 529 -0.88 -16.80 1.21
CA GLU A 529 0.04 -16.59 0.08
C GLU A 529 0.23 -17.84 -0.78
N ALA A 530 0.13 -19.02 -0.16
CA ALA A 530 0.21 -20.31 -0.84
C ALA A 530 -1.15 -20.84 -1.34
N SER A 531 -2.24 -20.08 -1.15
CA SER A 531 -3.60 -20.47 -1.55
C SER A 531 -3.78 -20.49 -3.07
N ARG A 532 -4.65 -21.38 -3.55
CA ARG A 532 -5.18 -21.34 -4.93
C ARG A 532 -5.87 -20.03 -5.31
N PHE A 533 -6.33 -19.25 -4.33
CA PHE A 533 -7.01 -17.96 -4.51
C PHE A 533 -6.08 -16.75 -4.37
N ALA A 534 -4.81 -16.94 -3.99
CA ALA A 534 -3.87 -15.86 -3.73
C ALA A 534 -3.65 -14.98 -4.97
N ARG A 535 -3.88 -13.66 -4.82
CA ARG A 535 -3.53 -12.65 -5.83
C ARG A 535 -2.67 -11.58 -5.19
N TYR A 536 -1.45 -11.46 -5.69
CA TYR A 536 -0.44 -10.54 -5.18
C TYR A 536 0.21 -9.81 -6.36
N ALA A 537 0.96 -8.74 -6.06
CA ALA A 537 1.67 -7.97 -7.08
C ALA A 537 2.86 -7.20 -6.49
N PHE A 538 3.80 -6.82 -7.36
CA PHE A 538 4.89 -5.93 -7.01
C PHE A 538 5.24 -4.99 -8.17
N ARG A 539 5.91 -3.87 -7.84
CA ARG A 539 6.60 -3.04 -8.83
C ARG A 539 7.56 -3.89 -9.65
N ARG A 540 7.58 -3.68 -10.97
CA ARG A 540 8.37 -4.45 -11.96
C ARG A 540 9.87 -4.57 -11.69
N HIS A 541 10.43 -3.68 -10.87
CA HIS A 541 11.85 -3.60 -10.53
C HIS A 541 12.22 -4.22 -9.17
N PHE A 542 11.24 -4.57 -8.33
CA PHE A 542 11.53 -5.21 -7.04
C PHE A 542 11.94 -6.67 -7.22
N PHE A 543 12.83 -7.11 -6.34
CA PHE A 543 13.16 -8.52 -6.16
C PHE A 543 12.28 -9.11 -5.07
N GLN A 544 11.80 -10.33 -5.31
CA GLN A 544 11.22 -11.23 -4.32
C GLN A 544 11.70 -12.66 -4.64
N HIS A 545 11.10 -13.69 -4.04
CA HIS A 545 11.23 -15.08 -4.51
C HIS A 545 10.39 -15.32 -5.77
N LEU A 546 10.74 -14.58 -6.84
CA LEU A 546 10.01 -14.44 -8.10
C LEU A 546 10.82 -14.99 -9.27
N GLY A 547 10.23 -15.93 -10.00
CA GLY A 547 10.71 -16.42 -11.30
C GLY A 547 9.62 -16.27 -12.36
N PHE A 548 9.74 -17.01 -13.45
CA PHE A 548 8.78 -16.93 -14.55
C PHE A 548 8.69 -18.22 -15.39
N ARG A 549 7.60 -18.29 -16.16
CA ARG A 549 7.33 -19.26 -17.22
C ARG A 549 7.17 -18.47 -18.52
N MET A 550 7.39 -19.10 -19.67
CA MET A 550 7.10 -18.48 -20.96
C MET A 550 5.82 -19.06 -21.56
N VAL A 551 5.04 -18.19 -22.20
CA VAL A 551 3.87 -18.53 -23.01
C VAL A 551 4.11 -18.05 -24.44
N LYS A 552 3.57 -18.80 -25.39
CA LYS A 552 3.46 -18.48 -26.81
C LYS A 552 2.00 -18.61 -27.25
N SER A 553 1.48 -17.61 -27.96
CA SER A 553 0.16 -17.69 -28.62
C SER A 553 0.12 -16.72 -29.81
N SER A 554 -0.72 -17.05 -30.80
CA SER A 554 -0.91 -16.30 -32.05
C SER A 554 -2.20 -15.44 -32.06
N HIS A 555 -2.85 -15.31 -30.91
CA HIS A 555 -4.19 -14.71 -30.77
C HIS A 555 -4.19 -13.53 -29.78
N ASP A 556 -5.23 -12.70 -29.84
CA ASP A 556 -5.47 -11.66 -28.84
C ASP A 556 -5.63 -12.28 -27.44
N ILE A 557 -4.85 -11.80 -26.47
CA ILE A 557 -4.70 -12.42 -25.15
C ILE A 557 -5.60 -11.73 -24.11
N PRO A 558 -6.15 -12.45 -23.11
CA PRO A 558 -7.12 -11.91 -22.14
C PRO A 558 -6.48 -11.03 -21.04
N VAL A 559 -5.35 -10.37 -21.33
CA VAL A 559 -4.54 -9.61 -20.37
C VAL A 559 -5.29 -8.41 -19.79
N LYS A 560 -5.27 -8.29 -18.46
CA LYS A 560 -5.82 -7.16 -17.70
C LYS A 560 -4.77 -6.07 -17.55
N LEU A 561 -4.62 -5.24 -18.58
CA LEU A 561 -3.84 -4.02 -18.48
C LEU A 561 -4.70 -2.90 -17.88
N ILE A 562 -4.37 -2.47 -16.66
CA ILE A 562 -4.73 -1.12 -16.21
C ILE A 562 -3.90 -0.16 -17.06
N GLY A 563 -4.54 0.51 -18.00
CA GLY A 563 -3.94 1.67 -18.66
C GLY A 563 -3.80 2.83 -17.67
N PRO A 564 -2.91 3.80 -17.92
CA PRO A 564 -3.12 5.13 -17.37
C PRO A 564 -4.50 5.65 -17.83
N THR A 565 -5.05 6.64 -17.14
CA THR A 565 -6.18 7.43 -17.66
C THR A 565 -5.69 8.30 -18.83
N ASP A 566 -5.53 7.62 -19.97
CA ASP A 566 -4.82 8.01 -21.19
C ASP A 566 -3.33 8.34 -21.04
N GLN A 567 -2.52 7.99 -22.05
CA GLN A 567 -1.18 8.56 -22.21
C GLN A 567 -1.27 9.90 -22.93
N VAL A 568 -1.70 10.96 -22.24
CA VAL A 568 -1.52 12.34 -22.73
C VAL A 568 -0.06 12.84 -22.54
N THR A 569 0.88 11.90 -22.47
CA THR A 569 2.33 12.10 -22.57
C THR A 569 2.87 11.87 -23.98
N LYS A 570 2.04 11.45 -24.94
CA LYS A 570 2.20 11.87 -26.33
C LYS A 570 1.36 13.12 -26.55
N THR A 571 2.04 14.27 -26.66
CA THR A 571 1.50 15.39 -27.43
C THR A 571 1.19 14.86 -28.84
N PRO A 572 -0.05 14.94 -29.34
CA PRO A 572 -0.28 14.72 -30.75
C PRO A 572 0.41 15.86 -31.49
N GLU A 573 1.38 15.56 -32.35
CA GLU A 573 1.68 16.47 -33.45
C GLU A 573 0.37 16.64 -34.23
N LEU A 574 -0.06 17.89 -34.43
CA LEU A 574 -1.35 18.21 -35.03
C LEU A 574 -1.31 17.96 -36.55
N GLU A 575 -1.29 16.69 -36.94
CA GLU A 575 -1.57 16.28 -38.32
C GLU A 575 -2.98 16.74 -38.70
N ASN A 576 -3.02 17.59 -39.73
CA ASN A 576 -4.13 18.48 -40.01
C ASN A 576 -5.50 17.79 -40.16
N GLY A 577 -6.43 18.13 -39.27
CA GLY A 577 -7.83 18.38 -39.67
C GLY A 577 -8.78 17.20 -39.81
N SER A 578 -8.56 16.07 -39.13
CA SER A 578 -9.57 15.01 -38.99
C SER A 578 -10.37 15.14 -37.68
N PRO A 579 -11.72 15.10 -37.71
CA PRO A 579 -12.53 15.23 -36.50
C PRO A 579 -12.47 13.95 -35.65
N VAL A 580 -12.13 14.10 -34.36
CA VAL A 580 -12.13 13.00 -33.39
C VAL A 580 -13.55 12.45 -33.22
N LYS A 581 -13.73 11.14 -33.45
CA LYS A 581 -14.94 10.44 -33.02
C LYS A 581 -14.88 10.25 -31.51
N SER A 582 -15.91 10.71 -30.80
CA SER A 582 -16.06 10.52 -29.37
C SER A 582 -16.22 9.03 -29.03
N TYR A 583 -15.21 8.43 -28.41
CA TYR A 583 -15.39 7.20 -27.65
C TYR A 583 -16.09 7.52 -26.32
N PRO A 584 -17.05 6.70 -25.85
CA PRO A 584 -17.72 6.96 -24.58
C PRO A 584 -16.73 6.79 -23.42
N GLN A 585 -16.74 7.72 -22.46
CA GLN A 585 -15.93 7.62 -21.24
C GLN A 585 -16.42 6.45 -20.37
N VAL A 586 -15.76 5.31 -20.48
CA VAL A 586 -15.85 4.23 -19.49
C VAL A 586 -14.90 4.58 -18.36
N ASN A 587 -15.38 4.71 -17.13
CA ASN A 587 -14.51 4.81 -15.95
C ASN A 587 -13.90 3.42 -15.67
N VAL A 588 -12.78 3.10 -16.32
CA VAL A 588 -12.09 1.80 -16.19
C VAL A 588 -11.25 1.70 -14.90
N SER A 589 -11.28 2.72 -14.05
CA SER A 589 -10.61 2.75 -12.75
C SER A 589 -11.61 3.05 -11.65
N ALA A 590 -11.67 2.18 -10.63
CA ALA A 590 -12.37 2.45 -9.38
C ALA A 590 -11.62 3.49 -8.51
N ASN A 591 -10.36 3.79 -8.84
CA ASN A 591 -9.53 4.75 -8.13
C ASN A 591 -9.69 6.17 -8.69
N SER A 592 -10.54 6.97 -8.05
CA SER A 592 -10.55 8.43 -8.21
C SER A 592 -9.18 9.06 -7.90
N GLN A 593 -8.43 8.48 -6.95
CA GLN A 593 -7.12 8.95 -6.51
C GLN A 593 -6.08 9.10 -7.63
N TYR A 594 -6.05 8.19 -8.61
CA TYR A 594 -5.05 8.22 -9.67
C TYR A 594 -5.30 9.28 -10.77
N ARG A 595 -6.47 9.92 -10.79
CA ARG A 595 -6.70 11.11 -11.65
C ARG A 595 -5.67 12.21 -11.33
N TYR A 596 -5.38 12.42 -10.05
CA TYR A 596 -4.41 13.42 -9.55
C TYR A 596 -2.94 13.00 -9.69
N SER A 597 -2.67 11.96 -10.50
CA SER A 597 -1.32 11.52 -10.84
C SER A 597 -0.91 11.83 -12.28
N ASP A 598 -1.82 12.35 -13.12
CA ASP A 598 -1.51 12.84 -14.46
C ASP A 598 -0.97 14.29 -14.44
N ALA A 599 -0.12 14.64 -15.41
CA ALA A 599 0.48 15.97 -15.50
C ALA A 599 -0.54 17.08 -15.80
N LEU A 600 -1.51 16.84 -16.69
CA LEU A 600 -2.53 17.83 -17.05
C LEU A 600 -3.49 18.09 -15.90
N VAL A 601 -3.82 17.06 -15.11
CA VAL A 601 -4.66 17.24 -13.91
C VAL A 601 -3.94 18.07 -12.85
N ILE A 602 -2.60 17.95 -12.74
CA ILE A 602 -1.80 18.84 -11.88
C ILE A 602 -1.77 20.28 -12.43
N GLU A 603 -1.71 20.47 -13.74
CA GLU A 603 -1.81 21.80 -14.37
C GLU A 603 -3.19 22.47 -14.14
N ASP A 604 -4.28 21.72 -14.28
CA ASP A 604 -5.64 22.23 -14.02
C ASP A 604 -5.86 22.55 -12.54
N VAL A 605 -5.31 21.74 -11.63
CA VAL A 605 -5.32 22.02 -10.18
C VAL A 605 -4.53 23.29 -9.86
N LEU A 606 -3.32 23.46 -10.41
CA LEU A 606 -2.54 24.69 -10.26
C LEU A 606 -3.27 25.91 -10.83
N LEU A 607 -3.95 25.76 -11.97
CA LEU A 607 -4.76 26.82 -12.56
C LEU A 607 -5.98 27.19 -11.68
N GLN A 608 -6.61 26.22 -11.03
CA GLN A 608 -7.73 26.45 -10.10
C GLN A 608 -7.27 27.11 -8.79
N GLU A 609 -6.16 26.66 -8.20
CA GLU A 609 -5.64 27.17 -6.92
C GLU A 609 -4.93 28.52 -7.02
N TYR A 610 -4.21 28.80 -8.13
CA TYR A 610 -3.36 29.99 -8.26
C TYR A 610 -3.83 30.95 -9.37
N GLY A 611 -4.62 30.48 -10.34
CA GLY A 611 -5.19 31.33 -11.40
C GLY A 611 -6.44 32.11 -11.00
N PHE A 612 -7.12 31.71 -9.92
CA PHE A 612 -8.32 32.39 -9.40
C PHE A 612 -8.09 32.91 -7.99
N LYS A 613 -8.51 34.15 -7.71
CA LYS A 613 -8.38 34.75 -6.36
C LYS A 613 -9.39 34.20 -5.36
N ASN A 614 -10.58 33.81 -5.83
CA ASN A 614 -11.72 33.41 -5.01
C ASN A 614 -12.15 31.96 -5.35
N SER A 615 -11.24 30.99 -5.23
CA SER A 615 -11.62 29.58 -5.28
C SER A 615 -12.43 29.21 -4.03
N LEU A 616 -13.28 28.17 -4.13
CA LEU A 616 -14.17 27.72 -3.03
C LEU A 616 -13.40 27.53 -1.72
N ASP A 617 -12.22 26.92 -1.81
CA ASP A 617 -11.37 26.57 -0.66
C ASP A 617 -10.72 27.81 -0.01
N VAL A 618 -10.46 28.88 -0.79
CA VAL A 618 -10.00 30.19 -0.29
C VAL A 618 -11.15 30.97 0.34
N VAL A 619 -12.36 30.93 -0.23
CA VAL A 619 -13.57 31.53 0.37
C VAL A 619 -13.91 30.85 1.70
N ALA A 620 -13.82 29.52 1.77
CA ALA A 620 -14.03 28.76 2.99
C ALA A 620 -12.98 29.06 4.07
N LEU A 621 -11.71 29.28 3.70
CA LEU A 621 -10.69 29.79 4.62
C LEU A 621 -11.04 31.19 5.15
N GLN A 622 -11.41 32.13 4.27
CA GLN A 622 -11.77 33.50 4.66
C GLN A 622 -12.97 33.52 5.61
N LYS A 623 -14.00 32.72 5.31
CA LYS A 623 -15.17 32.51 6.16
C LYS A 623 -14.77 31.92 7.51
N GLY A 624 -13.97 30.84 7.51
CA GLY A 624 -13.47 30.20 8.73
C GLY A 624 -12.69 31.15 9.63
N LEU A 625 -11.75 31.94 9.08
CA LEU A 625 -11.01 32.95 9.83
C LEU A 625 -11.95 34.02 10.43
N SER A 626 -12.96 34.45 9.68
CA SER A 626 -13.95 35.43 10.16
C SER A 626 -14.79 34.87 11.32
N LEU A 627 -15.20 33.60 11.24
CA LEU A 627 -15.92 32.91 12.32
C LEU A 627 -15.04 32.74 13.57
N MET A 628 -13.75 32.43 13.39
CA MET A 628 -12.81 32.35 14.51
C MET A 628 -12.62 33.69 15.22
N GLU A 629 -12.63 34.81 14.50
CA GLU A 629 -12.61 36.14 15.13
C GLU A 629 -13.91 36.41 15.90
N VAL A 630 -15.07 36.21 15.27
CA VAL A 630 -16.40 36.42 15.87
C VAL A 630 -16.63 35.53 17.11
N TRP A 631 -16.10 34.31 17.11
CA TRP A 631 -16.20 33.35 18.23
C TRP A 631 -14.97 33.37 19.16
N SER A 632 -14.02 34.28 18.94
CA SER A 632 -12.80 34.43 19.75
C SER A 632 -11.92 33.17 19.86
N ILE A 633 -11.93 32.32 18.82
CA ILE A 633 -11.21 31.05 18.77
C ILE A 633 -9.69 31.30 18.64
N PRO A 634 -8.85 30.77 19.55
CA PRO A 634 -7.39 30.98 19.49
C PRO A 634 -6.73 30.28 18.31
N ALA A 635 -6.32 31.04 17.29
CA ALA A 635 -5.64 30.57 16.07
C ALA A 635 -4.19 30.06 16.32
N LYS A 636 -4.07 28.92 17.01
CA LYS A 636 -2.78 28.32 17.43
C LYS A 636 -2.19 27.39 16.35
N THR A 637 -2.98 26.43 15.88
CA THR A 637 -2.60 25.44 14.84
C THR A 637 -3.76 25.17 13.90
N ALA A 638 -3.47 24.86 12.63
CA ALA A 638 -4.47 24.52 11.63
C ALA A 638 -4.12 23.26 10.82
N LEU A 639 -5.15 22.62 10.29
CA LEU A 639 -5.10 21.41 9.48
C LEU A 639 -5.93 21.60 8.21
N VAL A 640 -5.34 21.32 7.05
CA VAL A 640 -6.06 21.26 5.76
C VAL A 640 -6.06 19.82 5.27
N LEU A 641 -7.24 19.20 5.25
CA LEU A 641 -7.46 17.88 4.68
C LEU A 641 -7.90 18.06 3.22
N GLY A 642 -7.12 17.50 2.28
CA GLY A 642 -7.24 17.77 0.83
C GLY A 642 -6.34 18.89 0.32
N SER A 643 -5.25 19.19 1.03
CA SER A 643 -4.39 20.37 0.83
C SER A 643 -3.74 20.52 -0.55
N SER A 644 -3.77 19.48 -1.40
CA SER A 644 -3.47 19.58 -2.83
C SER A 644 -2.09 20.21 -3.11
N SER A 645 -1.95 21.20 -4.00
CA SER A 645 -0.69 21.92 -4.25
C SER A 645 -0.34 22.96 -3.17
N GLY A 646 -1.04 22.94 -2.04
CA GLY A 646 -0.68 23.62 -0.80
C GLY A 646 -1.23 25.04 -0.64
N ARG A 647 -1.92 25.60 -1.64
CA ARG A 647 -2.34 27.01 -1.68
C ARG A 647 -2.98 27.50 -0.38
N VAL A 648 -3.99 26.78 0.09
CA VAL A 648 -4.78 27.16 1.27
C VAL A 648 -3.98 26.95 2.57
N ALA A 649 -3.09 25.96 2.61
CA ALA A 649 -2.18 25.75 3.73
C ALA A 649 -1.12 26.86 3.83
N PHE A 650 -0.65 27.38 2.69
CA PHE A 650 0.20 28.58 2.66
C PHE A 650 -0.56 29.84 3.07
N ASP A 651 -1.80 30.06 2.62
CA ASP A 651 -2.61 31.20 3.06
C ASP A 651 -2.91 31.13 4.58
N MET A 652 -3.15 29.95 5.15
CA MET A 652 -3.24 29.75 6.61
C MET A 652 -1.95 30.13 7.37
N SER A 653 -0.76 30.00 6.75
CA SER A 653 0.52 30.33 7.40
C SER A 653 0.68 31.80 7.78
N LYS A 654 -0.19 32.69 7.25
CA LYS A 654 -0.29 34.11 7.62
C LYS A 654 -0.82 34.31 9.05
N THR A 655 -1.63 33.37 9.54
CA THR A 655 -2.33 33.46 10.84
C THR A 655 -1.85 32.41 11.84
N PHE A 656 -1.56 31.19 11.38
CA PHE A 656 -1.24 30.05 12.24
C PHE A 656 0.26 29.77 12.34
N LYS A 657 0.74 29.46 13.55
CA LYS A 657 2.17 29.17 13.81
C LYS A 657 2.63 27.78 13.35
N LYS A 658 1.69 26.84 13.19
CA LYS A 658 1.90 25.53 12.56
C LYS A 658 0.67 25.23 11.70
N VAL A 659 0.89 24.96 10.42
CA VAL A 659 -0.14 24.44 9.51
C VAL A 659 0.27 23.05 9.06
N LEU A 660 -0.68 22.12 9.04
CA LEU A 660 -0.49 20.77 8.53
C LEU A 660 -1.36 20.59 7.28
N GLY A 661 -0.72 20.41 6.12
CA GLY A 661 -1.38 20.08 4.87
C GLY A 661 -1.35 18.57 4.63
N ILE A 662 -2.52 17.94 4.56
CA ILE A 662 -2.67 16.52 4.23
C ILE A 662 -3.28 16.39 2.84
N ASP A 663 -2.72 15.54 1.99
CA ASP A 663 -3.36 15.09 0.76
C ASP A 663 -2.98 13.63 0.46
N TYR A 664 -3.75 12.98 -0.40
CA TYR A 664 -3.53 11.60 -0.82
C TYR A 664 -2.54 11.51 -1.98
N SER A 665 -2.45 12.54 -2.83
CA SER A 665 -1.53 12.56 -3.98
C SER A 665 -0.16 13.07 -3.57
N ASN A 666 0.81 12.15 -3.48
CA ASN A 666 2.23 12.52 -3.35
C ASN A 666 2.68 13.48 -4.46
N ARG A 667 2.08 13.43 -5.67
CA ARG A 667 2.43 14.35 -6.75
C ARG A 667 2.02 15.79 -6.44
N LEU A 668 0.82 16.01 -5.91
CA LEU A 668 0.35 17.32 -5.47
C LEU A 668 1.18 17.84 -4.29
N LEU A 669 1.48 16.99 -3.30
CA LEU A 669 2.37 17.36 -2.19
C LEU A 669 3.82 17.63 -2.66
N SER A 670 4.31 16.95 -3.70
CA SER A 670 5.62 17.24 -4.31
C SER A 670 5.66 18.60 -5.02
N VAL A 671 4.49 19.12 -5.45
CA VAL A 671 4.36 20.48 -5.96
C VAL A 671 4.32 21.46 -4.79
N ALA A 672 3.58 21.16 -3.72
CA ALA A 672 3.56 21.95 -2.50
C ALA A 672 4.96 22.11 -1.87
N GLU A 673 5.73 21.03 -1.71
CA GLU A 673 7.10 21.10 -1.18
C GLU A 673 8.09 21.80 -2.13
N LYS A 674 7.86 21.80 -3.46
CA LYS A 674 8.61 22.66 -4.41
C LYS A 674 8.24 24.14 -4.23
N ILE A 675 6.96 24.45 -4.03
CA ILE A 675 6.49 25.83 -3.75
C ILE A 675 7.04 26.33 -2.42
N LYS A 676 7.16 25.46 -1.41
CA LYS A 676 7.77 25.75 -0.12
C LYS A 676 9.28 26.00 -0.20
N SER A 677 10.02 25.10 -0.86
CA SER A 677 11.50 25.16 -0.96
C SER A 677 12.05 26.14 -2.02
N SER A 678 11.20 26.70 -2.88
CA SER A 678 11.61 27.70 -3.89
C SER A 678 12.08 29.02 -3.26
N ASN A 679 13.20 29.56 -3.74
CA ASN A 679 13.62 30.94 -3.45
C ASN A 679 13.11 31.97 -4.48
N SER A 680 12.38 31.53 -5.52
CA SER A 680 11.75 32.40 -6.51
C SER A 680 10.31 32.72 -6.12
N THR A 681 9.87 33.97 -6.29
CA THR A 681 8.45 34.39 -6.19
C THR A 681 7.61 33.95 -7.39
N ILE A 682 8.25 33.41 -8.43
CA ILE A 682 7.62 32.94 -9.67
C ILE A 682 8.12 31.51 -9.92
N ILE A 683 7.21 30.53 -9.99
CA ILE A 683 7.53 29.14 -10.34
C ILE A 683 6.95 28.84 -11.72
N PRO A 684 7.79 28.61 -12.75
CA PRO A 684 7.32 28.17 -14.06
C PRO A 684 6.84 26.71 -14.00
N TYR A 685 5.76 26.42 -14.69
CA TYR A 685 5.30 25.07 -14.96
C TYR A 685 5.14 24.83 -16.48
N SER A 686 4.64 23.66 -16.86
CA SER A 686 4.51 23.26 -18.26
C SER A 686 3.64 24.23 -19.09
N LEU A 687 3.85 24.20 -20.40
CA LEU A 687 3.25 25.12 -21.37
C LEU A 687 3.61 26.62 -21.17
N GLY A 688 4.61 26.94 -20.34
CA GLY A 688 5.13 28.31 -20.19
C GLY A 688 4.22 29.21 -19.36
N LYS A 689 3.45 28.62 -18.44
CA LYS A 689 2.68 29.33 -17.42
C LYS A 689 3.50 29.44 -16.12
N GLU A 690 3.09 30.36 -15.26
CA GLU A 690 3.79 30.68 -14.01
C GLU A 690 2.81 30.69 -12.83
N VAL A 691 3.30 30.26 -11.66
CA VAL A 691 2.65 30.41 -10.36
C VAL A 691 3.34 31.53 -9.59
N GLU A 692 2.58 32.58 -9.26
CA GLU A 692 3.04 33.65 -8.37
C GLU A 692 2.90 33.21 -6.90
N ILE A 693 3.96 33.38 -6.11
CA ILE A 693 3.99 33.05 -4.69
C ILE A 693 3.68 34.30 -3.86
N ASP A 694 2.69 34.17 -2.96
CA ASP A 694 2.44 35.02 -1.80
C ASP A 694 3.70 35.46 -1.01
N PRO A 695 4.35 36.65 -1.14
CA PRO A 695 5.55 36.93 -0.34
C PRO A 695 5.25 37.07 1.17
N SER A 696 3.97 37.12 1.57
CA SER A 696 3.54 37.06 2.97
C SER A 696 3.37 35.65 3.54
N TRP A 697 3.51 34.58 2.73
CA TRP A 697 3.43 33.20 3.22
C TRP A 697 4.65 32.81 4.06
N SER A 698 4.40 32.42 5.31
CA SER A 698 5.40 31.81 6.20
C SER A 698 5.56 30.32 5.87
N ARG A 699 6.08 30.03 4.67
CA ARG A 699 6.11 28.67 4.07
C ARG A 699 6.78 27.60 4.94
N GLU A 700 7.76 27.98 5.76
CA GLU A 700 8.43 27.08 6.73
C GLU A 700 7.51 26.61 7.88
N ASN A 701 6.44 27.35 8.19
CA ASN A 701 5.44 26.96 9.19
C ASN A 701 4.46 25.89 8.66
N VAL A 702 4.55 25.52 7.39
CA VAL A 702 3.69 24.53 6.72
C VAL A 702 4.41 23.20 6.58
N ILE A 703 3.84 22.16 7.18
CA ILE A 703 4.30 20.77 7.00
C ILE A 703 3.29 20.09 6.08
N PHE A 704 3.77 19.44 5.02
CA PHE A 704 2.96 18.57 4.20
C PHE A 704 3.20 17.11 4.59
N LYS A 705 2.13 16.30 4.70
CA LYS A 705 2.23 14.85 4.94
C LYS A 705 1.23 14.11 4.06
N GLN A 706 1.68 13.06 3.38
CA GLN A 706 0.78 12.16 2.66
C GLN A 706 0.11 11.22 3.68
N LEU A 707 -1.21 11.04 3.57
CA LEU A 707 -1.95 10.04 4.33
C LEU A 707 -3.03 9.39 3.47
N THR A 708 -3.18 8.08 3.62
CA THR A 708 -4.29 7.28 3.08
C THR A 708 -5.47 7.19 4.05
N TRP A 709 -5.27 7.52 5.34
CA TRP A 709 -6.29 7.39 6.39
C TRP A 709 -6.15 8.48 7.48
N LEU A 710 -7.21 8.72 8.26
CA LEU A 710 -7.15 9.57 9.46
C LEU A 710 -6.39 8.87 10.60
N SER A 711 -5.07 9.03 10.65
CA SER A 711 -4.30 8.67 11.86
C SER A 711 -4.51 9.71 12.97
N MET A 712 -4.54 9.26 14.22
CA MET A 712 -4.70 10.12 15.41
C MET A 712 -3.47 10.99 15.69
N GLU A 713 -2.32 10.66 15.07
CA GLU A 713 -1.06 11.40 15.17
C GLU A 713 -1.16 12.87 14.75
N LEU A 714 -2.16 13.21 13.92
CA LEU A 714 -2.40 14.56 13.41
C LEU A 714 -2.61 15.57 14.54
N GLY A 715 -3.08 15.11 15.70
CA GLY A 715 -3.38 15.92 16.88
C GLY A 715 -4.60 16.83 16.68
N SER A 716 -4.97 17.55 17.74
CA SER A 716 -6.09 18.47 17.70
C SER A 716 -5.68 19.88 17.24
N HIS A 717 -6.52 20.51 16.42
CA HIS A 717 -6.27 21.82 15.80
C HIS A 717 -7.31 22.87 16.20
N SER A 718 -6.91 24.13 16.08
CA SER A 718 -7.82 25.27 16.29
C SER A 718 -8.71 25.53 15.07
N LEU A 719 -8.26 25.11 13.89
CA LEU A 719 -9.02 25.11 12.65
C LEU A 719 -8.74 23.80 11.90
N VAL A 720 -9.79 23.07 11.53
CA VAL A 720 -9.74 21.96 10.59
C VAL A 720 -10.56 22.35 9.37
N LEU A 721 -9.95 22.37 8.19
CA LEU A 721 -10.61 22.64 6.92
C LEU A 721 -10.59 21.38 6.05
N VAL A 722 -11.74 20.99 5.52
CA VAL A 722 -11.89 19.85 4.62
C VAL A 722 -12.31 20.34 3.23
N THR A 723 -11.51 19.98 2.22
CA THR A 723 -11.59 20.52 0.83
C THR A 723 -11.89 19.45 -0.24
N PHE A 724 -12.24 18.24 0.21
CA PHE A 724 -12.12 17.05 -0.64
C PHE A 724 -13.00 15.85 -0.24
N LEU A 725 -14.16 16.04 0.40
CA LEU A 725 -15.01 14.91 0.85
C LEU A 725 -15.37 13.92 -0.28
N GLU A 726 -15.55 14.43 -1.50
CA GLU A 726 -15.82 13.66 -2.72
C GLU A 726 -14.60 12.89 -3.29
N ARG A 727 -13.39 13.11 -2.75
CA ARG A 727 -12.16 12.36 -3.09
C ARG A 727 -11.92 11.16 -2.17
N LEU A 728 -12.63 11.07 -1.04
CA LEU A 728 -12.54 9.96 -0.08
C LEU A 728 -13.32 8.73 -0.54
N GLN A 729 -12.76 7.52 -0.39
CA GLN A 729 -13.50 6.27 -0.64
C GLN A 729 -14.50 5.94 0.48
N ASN A 730 -14.21 6.33 1.72
CA ASN A 730 -15.07 6.09 2.88
C ASN A 730 -15.30 7.39 3.69
N THR A 731 -15.97 8.35 3.03
CA THR A 731 -16.30 9.67 3.60
C THR A 731 -16.99 9.57 4.96
N LYS A 732 -17.89 8.58 5.15
CA LYS A 732 -18.64 8.40 6.42
C LYS A 732 -17.74 8.02 7.59
N ALA A 733 -16.81 7.09 7.41
CA ALA A 733 -15.85 6.72 8.45
C ALA A 733 -14.84 7.84 8.76
N TRP A 734 -14.54 8.70 7.78
CA TRP A 734 -13.77 9.92 8.02
C TRP A 734 -14.53 10.93 8.87
N LEU A 735 -15.78 11.26 8.50
CA LEU A 735 -16.62 12.21 9.25
C LEU A 735 -16.78 11.81 10.72
N TYR A 736 -17.04 10.53 11.01
CA TYR A 736 -17.13 9.98 12.38
C TYR A 736 -15.88 10.19 13.26
N ARG A 737 -14.75 10.60 12.70
CA ARG A 737 -13.48 10.80 13.42
C ARG A 737 -12.87 12.20 13.25
N LEU A 738 -13.51 13.11 12.51
CA LEU A 738 -13.03 14.49 12.39
C LEU A 738 -13.00 15.25 13.74
N TRP A 739 -13.86 14.88 14.69
CA TRP A 739 -13.87 15.46 16.04
C TRP A 739 -12.59 15.14 16.84
N GLU A 740 -11.90 14.03 16.56
CA GLU A 740 -10.61 13.68 17.18
C GLU A 740 -9.51 14.70 16.81
N LEU A 741 -9.66 15.38 15.67
CA LEU A 741 -8.76 16.40 15.14
C LEU A 741 -9.09 17.81 15.60
N LEU A 742 -10.19 17.99 16.34
CA LEU A 742 -10.65 19.30 16.78
C LEU A 742 -10.27 19.55 18.24
N LYS A 743 -9.90 20.78 18.58
CA LYS A 743 -9.84 21.19 19.99
C LYS A 743 -11.24 21.46 20.52
N HIS A 744 -11.39 21.44 21.84
CA HIS A 744 -12.63 21.86 22.51
C HIS A 744 -13.02 23.32 22.17
N ASP A 745 -12.04 24.17 21.83
CA ASP A 745 -12.23 25.56 21.37
C ASP A 745 -12.10 25.71 19.84
N GLY A 746 -12.05 24.62 19.05
CA GLY A 746 -11.69 24.64 17.63
C GLY A 746 -12.86 24.78 16.65
N LEU A 747 -12.56 25.25 15.42
CA LEU A 747 -13.51 25.35 14.30
C LEU A 747 -13.30 24.23 13.27
N LEU A 748 -14.39 23.56 12.87
CA LEU A 748 -14.41 22.64 11.73
C LEU A 748 -15.16 23.28 10.56
N VAL A 749 -14.48 23.48 9.44
CA VAL A 749 -15.06 23.98 8.17
C VAL A 749 -15.03 22.85 7.15
N ILE A 750 -16.17 22.58 6.52
CA ILE A 750 -16.30 21.56 5.49
C ILE A 750 -16.81 22.21 4.21
N THR A 751 -16.12 21.90 3.10
CA THR A 751 -16.60 22.11 1.74
C THR A 751 -16.71 20.77 1.03
N SER A 752 -17.62 20.68 0.06
CA SER A 752 -17.63 19.60 -0.93
C SER A 752 -18.21 20.12 -2.23
N LYS A 753 -17.73 19.57 -3.34
CA LYS A 753 -18.26 19.82 -4.69
C LYS A 753 -19.40 18.86 -5.05
N ASP A 754 -19.70 17.89 -4.18
CA ASP A 754 -20.82 16.96 -4.30
C ASP A 754 -22.04 17.47 -3.53
N THR A 755 -23.09 17.85 -4.27
CA THR A 755 -24.34 18.41 -3.74
C THR A 755 -25.20 17.44 -2.93
N THR A 756 -24.80 16.16 -2.80
CA THR A 756 -25.49 15.21 -1.90
C THR A 756 -25.13 15.43 -0.42
N TRP A 757 -23.97 16.03 -0.12
CA TRP A 757 -23.55 16.35 1.25
C TRP A 757 -24.21 17.63 1.77
N THR A 758 -25.50 17.52 2.13
CA THR A 758 -26.22 18.58 2.83
C THR A 758 -25.73 18.72 4.28
N ALA A 759 -25.93 19.89 4.89
CA ALA A 759 -25.63 20.10 6.31
C ALA A 759 -26.34 19.09 7.23
N ALA A 760 -27.59 18.71 6.91
CA ALA A 760 -28.36 17.73 7.66
C ALA A 760 -27.88 16.28 7.47
N GLU A 761 -27.20 15.95 6.36
CA GLU A 761 -26.52 14.66 6.20
C GLU A 761 -25.20 14.66 6.99
N LEU A 762 -24.38 15.70 6.86
CA LEU A 762 -23.11 15.83 7.59
C LEU A 762 -23.31 15.80 9.11
N GLN A 763 -24.35 16.45 9.64
CA GLN A 763 -24.66 16.49 11.08
C GLN A 763 -25.00 15.12 11.69
N GLN A 764 -25.31 14.08 10.90
CA GLN A 764 -25.50 12.71 11.39
C GLN A 764 -24.19 12.01 11.74
N TYR A 765 -23.07 12.42 11.11
CA TYR A 765 -21.75 11.80 11.30
C TYR A 765 -20.82 12.62 12.19
N LEU A 766 -21.13 13.91 12.40
CA LEU A 766 -20.32 14.87 13.17
C LEU A 766 -20.74 15.01 14.64
N GLN A 767 -21.60 14.12 15.16
CA GLN A 767 -21.97 14.14 16.58
C GLN A 767 -20.85 13.59 17.46
N PRO A 768 -20.53 14.21 18.61
CA PRO A 768 -19.68 13.58 19.61
C PRO A 768 -20.34 12.27 20.08
N SER A 769 -19.64 11.14 19.94
CA SER A 769 -20.13 9.89 20.52
C SER A 769 -20.18 10.01 22.05
N GLU A 770 -21.20 9.44 22.70
CA GLU A 770 -21.34 9.50 24.17
C GLU A 770 -20.09 8.99 24.91
N LYS A 771 -19.35 8.05 24.31
CA LYS A 771 -18.06 7.52 24.81
C LYS A 771 -16.91 8.56 24.85
N ALA A 772 -17.02 9.69 24.15
CA ALA A 772 -16.00 10.74 24.18
C ALA A 772 -16.00 11.53 25.51
N VAL A 773 -17.10 11.47 26.26
CA VAL A 773 -17.32 12.26 27.48
C VAL A 773 -16.66 11.63 28.72
N GLU A 774 -16.35 10.32 28.72
CA GLU A 774 -15.74 9.63 29.88
C GLU A 774 -14.28 10.05 30.20
N ARG A 775 -13.69 11.03 29.51
CA ARG A 775 -12.24 11.29 29.59
C ARG A 775 -11.79 12.17 30.76
N ASP A 776 -12.67 12.99 31.33
CA ASP A 776 -12.48 13.73 32.58
C ASP A 776 -13.85 13.92 33.29
N GLN A 777 -13.87 14.04 34.62
CA GLN A 777 -15.11 13.99 35.43
C GLN A 777 -15.85 15.33 35.58
N GLU A 778 -16.16 16.02 34.48
CA GLU A 778 -17.09 17.17 34.48
C GLU A 778 -18.09 17.06 33.32
N GLU A 779 -19.38 17.33 33.58
CA GLU A 779 -20.40 17.46 32.52
C GLU A 779 -20.19 18.79 31.79
N VAL A 780 -19.55 18.75 30.61
CA VAL A 780 -19.24 19.94 29.81
C VAL A 780 -20.12 20.00 28.56
N GLU A 781 -20.87 21.09 28.40
CA GLU A 781 -21.64 21.37 27.17
C GLU A 781 -20.67 21.61 25.99
N THR A 782 -20.73 20.73 24.98
CA THR A 782 -19.84 20.77 23.82
C THR A 782 -20.33 21.77 22.77
N GLY A 783 -19.92 23.03 22.92
CA GLY A 783 -20.23 24.14 22.00
C GLY A 783 -19.55 24.05 20.62
N VAL A 784 -19.72 22.95 19.89
CA VAL A 784 -19.19 22.77 18.52
C VAL A 784 -20.13 23.43 17.52
N ALA A 785 -19.67 24.50 16.86
CA ALA A 785 -20.37 25.14 15.77
C ALA A 785 -19.88 24.59 14.42
N ILE A 786 -20.82 24.09 13.60
CA ILE A 786 -20.55 23.49 12.28
C ILE A 786 -21.16 24.40 11.22
N GLU A 787 -20.34 24.92 10.32
CA GLU A 787 -20.81 25.64 9.13
C GLU A 787 -20.39 24.88 7.87
N VAL A 788 -21.35 24.64 6.98
CA VAL A 788 -21.19 23.87 5.74
C VAL A 788 -21.42 24.81 4.58
N ILE A 789 -20.39 25.01 3.76
CA ILE A 789 -20.42 25.94 2.62
C ILE A 789 -20.58 25.14 1.34
N THR A 790 -21.64 25.42 0.57
CA THR A 790 -21.96 24.72 -0.68
C THR A 790 -21.84 25.66 -1.89
N ASP A 791 -21.75 25.13 -3.11
CA ASP A 791 -21.73 25.96 -4.33
C ASP A 791 -23.09 26.61 -4.68
N GLY A 792 -24.09 26.49 -3.80
CA GLY A 792 -25.25 27.37 -3.80
C GLY A 792 -24.93 28.76 -3.22
N ASP A 793 -24.17 28.79 -2.14
CA ASP A 793 -23.87 29.98 -1.33
C ASP A 793 -22.86 30.91 -2.02
N SER A 794 -21.95 30.33 -2.83
CA SER A 794 -20.94 31.07 -3.62
C SER A 794 -21.54 32.13 -4.55
N LYS A 795 -22.80 31.96 -4.97
CA LYS A 795 -23.48 32.84 -5.95
C LYS A 795 -24.04 34.12 -5.33
N SER A 796 -24.53 34.10 -4.09
CA SER A 796 -25.07 35.31 -3.44
C SER A 796 -23.97 36.29 -3.07
N ASP A 797 -22.84 35.81 -2.56
CA ASP A 797 -21.71 36.68 -2.20
C ASP A 797 -21.01 37.27 -3.45
N MET A 798 -21.01 36.55 -4.58
CA MET A 798 -20.51 37.08 -5.86
C MET A 798 -21.38 38.19 -6.48
N GLU A 799 -22.67 38.28 -6.15
CA GLU A 799 -23.51 39.41 -6.56
C GLU A 799 -23.25 40.63 -5.66
N CYS A 800 -23.17 40.44 -4.33
CA CYS A 800 -22.85 41.50 -3.36
C CYS A 800 -21.46 42.15 -3.61
N ALA A 801 -20.47 41.36 -4.06
CA ALA A 801 -19.15 41.87 -4.43
C ALA A 801 -19.15 42.79 -5.67
N ARG A 802 -20.12 42.64 -6.59
CA ARG A 802 -20.20 43.48 -7.80
C ARG A 802 -20.77 44.86 -7.52
N ASP A 803 -21.78 44.94 -6.65
CA ASP A 803 -22.41 46.21 -6.27
C ASP A 803 -21.47 47.13 -5.48
N THR A 804 -20.42 46.57 -4.85
CA THR A 804 -19.39 47.34 -4.15
C THR A 804 -18.28 47.86 -5.08
N GLU A 805 -17.77 47.05 -6.02
CA GLU A 805 -16.82 47.54 -7.05
C GLU A 805 -17.44 48.66 -7.90
N ASP A 806 -18.72 48.55 -8.25
CA ASP A 806 -19.41 49.55 -9.07
C ASP A 806 -19.76 50.85 -8.31
N ALA A 807 -19.56 50.89 -6.99
CA ALA A 807 -19.63 52.12 -6.19
C ALA A 807 -18.31 52.91 -6.19
N GLU A 808 -17.16 52.22 -6.19
CA GLU A 808 -15.84 52.86 -6.25
C GLU A 808 -15.48 53.33 -7.66
N SER A 809 -15.83 52.54 -8.70
CA SER A 809 -15.57 52.83 -10.12
C SER A 809 -16.11 54.21 -10.59
N LYS A 810 -17.10 54.75 -9.88
CA LYS A 810 -17.75 56.03 -10.18
C LYS A 810 -17.01 57.26 -9.63
N LYS A 811 -16.02 57.12 -8.75
CA LYS A 811 -15.23 58.26 -8.22
C LYS A 811 -14.10 58.72 -9.16
N ASP A 812 -13.36 57.79 -9.77
CA ASP A 812 -12.13 58.14 -10.50
C ASP A 812 -12.32 58.69 -11.93
N ARG A 813 -13.53 58.60 -12.51
CA ARG A 813 -13.82 59.05 -13.88
C ARG A 813 -13.85 60.58 -14.08
N THR A 814 -13.21 61.37 -13.21
CA THR A 814 -13.13 62.84 -13.31
C THR A 814 -11.69 63.40 -13.41
N LYS A 815 -10.64 62.57 -13.52
CA LYS A 815 -9.25 63.03 -13.72
C LYS A 815 -8.41 62.19 -14.71
N ALA A 816 -8.68 62.32 -16.01
CA ALA A 816 -7.69 62.10 -17.09
C ALA A 816 -8.20 62.67 -18.43
N ALA A 817 -7.72 63.85 -18.85
CA ALA A 817 -8.16 64.51 -20.08
C ALA A 817 -7.05 65.35 -20.76
N SER A 818 -5.87 64.73 -20.93
CA SER A 818 -4.63 65.24 -21.54
C SER A 818 -3.58 64.12 -21.37
N GLU A 819 -2.84 63.55 -22.33
CA GLU A 819 -2.61 63.68 -23.79
C GLU A 819 -2.32 62.25 -24.34
N GLY A 820 -2.10 61.91 -25.62
CA GLY A 820 -2.07 62.66 -26.89
C GLY A 820 -0.98 62.10 -27.84
N SER A 821 -1.31 61.77 -29.11
CA SER A 821 -0.41 61.20 -30.16
C SER A 821 0.18 59.78 -29.86
N ASP A 822 0.50 58.85 -30.80
CA ASP A 822 0.47 58.84 -32.27
C ASP A 822 0.27 57.42 -32.93
N TRP A 823 -0.51 57.40 -34.03
CA TRP A 823 -0.53 56.59 -35.29
C TRP A 823 -0.13 55.08 -35.48
N PHE A 824 -1.13 54.31 -35.99
CA PHE A 824 -1.11 53.33 -37.14
C PHE A 824 -0.25 52.02 -37.06
N ILE A 825 -0.48 50.92 -37.81
CA ILE A 825 -0.91 50.69 -39.22
C ILE A 825 -1.90 49.49 -39.39
N SER A 826 -2.71 49.51 -40.46
CA SER A 826 -3.72 48.48 -40.85
C SER A 826 -3.26 47.40 -41.87
N PRO A 827 -3.92 46.20 -41.94
CA PRO A 827 -3.50 45.07 -42.80
C PRO A 827 -3.99 45.08 -44.27
N LYS A 828 -3.39 44.21 -45.11
CA LYS A 828 -3.80 43.93 -46.52
C LYS A 828 -3.46 42.48 -46.93
N ARG A 829 -3.99 41.83 -48.00
CA ARG A 829 -5.34 41.75 -48.66
C ARG A 829 -5.24 40.90 -49.96
N ARG A 830 -5.93 39.74 -50.09
CA ARG A 830 -6.32 38.99 -51.35
C ARG A 830 -6.72 37.54 -50.96
N LYS A 831 -7.82 36.86 -51.32
CA LYS A 831 -9.02 37.03 -52.21
C LYS A 831 -8.96 36.32 -53.60
N LYS A 832 -9.81 35.27 -53.77
CA LYS A 832 -10.27 34.48 -54.97
C LYS A 832 -10.20 32.95 -54.66
N ALA A 833 -11.05 32.02 -55.16
CA ALA A 833 -12.24 32.10 -56.04
C ALA A 833 -13.27 30.93 -55.81
N LYS A 834 -14.33 30.87 -56.65
CA LYS A 834 -15.48 29.93 -56.74
C LYS A 834 -15.07 28.46 -57.03
N THR A 835 -15.93 27.43 -56.98
CA THR A 835 -17.43 27.25 -56.90
C THR A 835 -17.84 26.44 -55.65
N ARG A 836 -19.11 26.18 -55.22
CA ARG A 836 -20.52 26.26 -55.73
C ARG A 836 -21.04 25.13 -56.63
N GLU A 837 -21.82 24.20 -56.06
CA GLU A 837 -22.86 23.39 -56.71
C GLU A 837 -23.82 22.83 -55.62
N ASP A 838 -24.82 22.01 -55.96
CA ASP A 838 -26.25 22.37 -55.88
C ASP A 838 -27.14 21.18 -55.41
N PHE A 839 -28.48 21.36 -55.40
CA PHE A 839 -29.55 20.41 -54.99
C PHE A 839 -29.64 20.07 -53.48
N GLU A 840 -30.81 19.75 -52.89
CA GLU A 840 -32.16 20.36 -53.01
C GLU A 840 -33.03 20.04 -51.76
N ARG A 841 -34.24 20.61 -51.66
CA ARG A 841 -35.30 20.38 -50.63
C ARG A 841 -36.49 19.62 -51.29
N PRO A 842 -37.61 19.17 -50.63
CA PRO A 842 -38.17 19.63 -49.34
C PRO A 842 -38.92 18.63 -48.40
N ALA A 843 -39.32 19.17 -47.23
CA ALA A 843 -40.49 18.97 -46.34
C ALA A 843 -41.51 17.81 -46.49
N THR A 844 -42.08 17.39 -45.34
CA THR A 844 -43.53 17.54 -44.99
C THR A 844 -43.80 17.41 -43.48
N GLU A 845 -44.80 18.16 -42.98
CA GLU A 845 -45.50 18.02 -41.68
C GLU A 845 -46.93 17.44 -41.94
N PRO A 846 -47.91 17.41 -40.99
CA PRO A 846 -47.96 16.85 -39.62
C PRO A 846 -49.19 15.90 -39.43
N ASP A 847 -49.60 15.66 -38.17
CA ASP A 847 -50.99 15.84 -37.64
C ASP A 847 -51.68 14.63 -36.95
N SER A 848 -52.68 14.98 -36.11
CA SER A 848 -53.78 14.20 -35.51
C SER A 848 -53.61 13.47 -34.15
N THR A 849 -54.53 13.81 -33.23
CA THR A 849 -54.98 13.08 -32.02
C THR A 849 -56.50 12.80 -32.20
N PRO A 850 -57.37 12.45 -31.20
CA PRO A 850 -57.22 11.78 -29.89
C PRO A 850 -58.24 10.60 -29.68
N LYS A 851 -58.25 9.96 -28.49
CA LYS A 851 -59.40 9.39 -27.70
C LYS A 851 -58.85 8.62 -26.46
N GLU A 852 -59.33 8.81 -25.22
CA GLU A 852 -60.64 8.51 -24.60
C GLU A 852 -60.99 7.00 -24.52
N VAL A 853 -61.56 6.41 -23.44
CA VAL A 853 -61.80 6.79 -22.00
C VAL A 853 -62.24 5.49 -21.26
N TRP A 854 -62.44 5.50 -19.93
CA TRP A 854 -63.37 4.68 -19.08
C TRP A 854 -62.70 4.14 -17.79
N ASN A 855 -63.38 3.99 -16.62
CA ASN A 855 -64.35 4.85 -15.92
C ASN A 855 -64.53 4.39 -14.44
N HIS A 856 -65.34 5.15 -13.68
CA HIS A 856 -65.93 4.87 -12.34
C HIS A 856 -65.10 5.12 -11.06
N THR A 857 -65.70 5.47 -9.89
CA THR A 857 -66.60 6.60 -9.46
C THR A 857 -67.35 6.23 -8.16
N GLY A 858 -67.39 7.13 -7.17
CA GLY A 858 -68.24 7.08 -5.96
C GLY A 858 -67.62 7.92 -4.82
N ILE A 859 -68.01 9.16 -4.51
CA ILE A 859 -69.30 9.68 -3.95
C ILE A 859 -69.52 9.12 -2.54
N GLY A 860 -69.68 9.90 -1.45
CA GLY A 860 -69.78 11.36 -1.20
C GLY A 860 -69.79 11.57 0.34
N LEU A 861 -70.15 12.67 1.03
CA LEU A 861 -70.41 14.13 0.92
C LEU A 861 -70.53 14.61 2.41
N PHE A 862 -70.53 15.84 2.93
CA PHE A 862 -70.61 17.28 2.53
C PHE A 862 -70.02 18.08 3.76
N SER A 863 -69.87 19.42 3.90
CA SER A 863 -70.04 20.64 3.08
C SER A 863 -69.39 21.85 3.80
N ASN A 864 -68.99 22.89 3.05
CA ASN A 864 -68.84 24.31 3.44
C ASN A 864 -68.07 24.72 4.72
N SER A 865 -66.88 25.32 4.55
CA SER A 865 -66.64 26.75 4.87
C SER A 865 -65.24 27.26 4.47
N TYR A 866 -65.19 28.49 3.98
CA TYR A 866 -64.10 29.49 3.90
C TYR A 866 -62.60 29.09 3.89
N LEU A 867 -61.91 29.61 2.86
CA LEU A 867 -60.53 30.14 2.83
C LEU A 867 -59.61 29.90 4.05
N ALA A 868 -58.57 29.07 3.82
CA ALA A 868 -57.27 29.16 4.50
C ALA A 868 -56.21 29.35 3.39
N LEU A 869 -55.47 30.47 3.32
CA LEU A 869 -54.35 30.86 4.21
C LEU A 869 -53.10 30.00 4.00
N THR A 870 -52.33 30.30 2.96
CA THR A 870 -50.86 30.17 3.02
C THR A 870 -50.32 31.16 4.05
N PRO A 871 -49.54 30.71 5.05
CA PRO A 871 -49.11 31.58 6.14
C PRO A 871 -47.93 32.48 5.75
N THR A 872 -47.92 33.68 6.32
CA THR A 872 -46.73 34.49 6.61
C THR A 872 -45.75 33.68 7.49
N PHE A 873 -44.45 33.96 7.52
CA PHE A 873 -43.86 35.13 8.19
C PHE A 873 -42.42 35.42 7.76
N HIS A 874 -41.94 36.63 8.08
CA HIS A 874 -40.52 36.93 8.09
C HIS A 874 -39.80 36.09 9.16
N ASN A 875 -38.61 35.59 8.84
CA ASN A 875 -37.72 35.01 9.84
C ASN A 875 -37.16 36.12 10.73
N LEU A 876 -37.41 36.01 12.04
CA LEU A 876 -36.76 36.82 13.07
C LEU A 876 -35.91 35.86 13.92
N SER A 877 -34.64 36.20 14.11
CA SER A 877 -33.63 35.33 14.72
C SER A 877 -34.00 34.89 16.14
N LEU A 878 -33.87 33.60 16.42
CA LEU A 878 -33.89 33.07 17.80
C LEU A 878 -32.46 32.78 18.25
N TYR A 879 -31.86 33.71 19.00
CA TYR A 879 -30.63 33.43 19.74
C TYR A 879 -30.97 32.78 21.08
N ALA A 880 -30.27 31.69 21.42
CA ALA A 880 -30.27 31.11 22.75
C ALA A 880 -28.84 31.11 23.29
N ARG A 881 -28.60 31.88 24.36
CA ARG A 881 -27.38 31.83 25.17
C ARG A 881 -27.77 32.07 26.62
N ILE A 882 -27.41 31.14 27.50
CA ILE A 882 -27.55 31.31 28.95
C ILE A 882 -26.15 31.43 29.52
N CYS A 883 -25.83 32.58 30.12
CA CYS A 883 -24.65 32.77 30.96
C CYS A 883 -25.05 33.67 32.13
N ASP A 884 -24.97 33.13 33.34
CA ASP A 884 -25.07 33.75 34.68
C ASP A 884 -26.26 34.68 34.99
N GLY A 885 -26.87 34.44 36.17
CA GLY A 885 -28.07 35.16 36.60
C GLY A 885 -27.80 36.27 37.60
N HIS A 886 -28.78 37.19 37.72
CA HIS A 886 -29.29 37.63 39.01
C HIS A 886 -30.70 38.24 38.85
N ASN A 887 -31.42 38.41 39.96
CA ASN A 887 -32.84 38.78 39.97
C ASN A 887 -33.10 40.22 39.48
N ILE A 888 -34.23 40.44 38.78
CA ILE A 888 -35.35 41.33 39.19
C ILE A 888 -36.44 41.39 38.09
N PHE A 889 -37.71 41.43 38.50
CA PHE A 889 -38.86 41.66 37.60
C PHE A 889 -39.09 43.15 37.31
N SER A 890 -39.41 43.51 36.06
CA SER A 890 -40.49 44.46 35.75
C SER A 890 -40.90 44.39 34.27
N PHE A 891 -42.16 44.75 33.97
CA PHE A 891 -42.67 44.96 32.60
C PHE A 891 -42.88 46.46 32.35
N SER A 892 -42.56 46.94 31.14
CA SER A 892 -43.34 47.99 30.48
C SER A 892 -43.10 47.98 28.97
N LEU A 893 -44.12 48.29 28.18
CA LEU A 893 -43.98 48.58 26.75
C LEU A 893 -43.65 50.07 26.56
N ALA A 894 -42.85 50.35 25.54
CA ALA A 894 -42.97 51.54 24.68
C ALA A 894 -42.50 51.14 23.27
N ALA A 895 -43.03 51.77 22.23
CA ALA A 895 -42.77 51.45 20.82
C ALA A 895 -42.38 52.73 20.04
N VAL A 896 -42.30 52.61 18.70
CA VAL A 896 -41.92 53.65 17.71
C VAL A 896 -40.39 53.84 17.63
N ASP A 897 -39.73 53.66 16.49
CA ASP A 897 -40.19 53.25 15.13
C ASP A 897 -39.21 52.21 14.55
#